data_AF-A0A7J8IJI2-F1
#
_entry.id   AF-A0A7J8IJI2-F1
#
_cell.length_a   1.000
_cell.length_b   1.000
_cell.length_c   1.000
_cell.angle_alpha   90.00
_cell.angle_beta   90.00
_cell.angle_gamma   90.00
#
_symmetry.space_group_name_H-M   'P 1'
#
loop_
_entity.id
_entity.type
_entity.pdbx_description
1 polymer ?
#
loop_
_entity_poly.entity_id
_entity_poly.type
_entity_poly.pdbx_seq_one_letter_code
_entity_poly.pdbx_strand_id
1 'polypeptide(L)'
;MLTARLPGKPSADESQAVQIHMGLALGMFLSRLCEEKLSDISGQQMNLLLMKSLDALENCCFDTSLEYNTGCILGVGLVLSLMSHSSQMESRVHVAASLRKLSTYLDDSGSQSRTFQEVLGYTVSCVCTSAFSAGIIEAAEAEDIMNKLRLLVENNQQTSGFALALGNIVHGLSVCGHGKAEDLGNKLLPAWIRIVLAEGTPTMLCLAALHGMVALVGSERNIMQLKSEAIQTSHFQARLNEVIRTITQVISVSGVIGLQSNAIWLLGHLHLSVLSSNQSRTSVPTDYSYLPESSFIRAAVGFFITGGKKGPESVPPSLLKVVMKPIATVGESYQYPPVNWAALLSPLMRLNFGEEIQQLCLEIMVTQAQSSQNATALLGLWVMPPLIHGLSLNIKKYLLVTAPLWIKHVSDEQILGFVENLMVAVFQAASPLSSPELCPSALQGLSQAMKLPSPAYHLWSLLCEATGKIFDLLPNKIRRNDLELYISIAQCLSEMTDDEANRIVQITENSIEKATFVRLYLVSQGRFPLVGLTDVLRVAMQHQEKATLAWMILHSLYQARVVSHANTGVLKRMEWLLELMGYIRNIAYQSTSIQNVVLDEALDFLLLIFATAVVAWADHDAPLLLGLSASWLPWHQETGPAGPASSFLGRSPMHRVTLQEALTLLPSSMLLLLQKEPWKEQAQKFIDWLLNLMESPKEALSAKSRDLLKEQPWAIKWNSENHSHQRHCCCKYYSFA
;
A
#
# COMPACT_ATOMS: atom_id res chain seq x y z
N MET A 1 3.43 -32.03 7.94
CA MET A 1 2.32 -32.22 8.90
C MET A 1 1.29 -33.22 8.39
N LEU A 2 0.67 -33.01 7.22
CA LEU A 2 -0.35 -33.91 6.66
C LEU A 2 0.15 -35.34 6.40
N THR A 3 1.37 -35.51 5.88
CA THR A 3 1.99 -36.83 5.63
C THR A 3 2.15 -37.70 6.89
N ALA A 4 2.30 -37.09 8.08
CA ALA A 4 2.43 -37.81 9.34
C ALA A 4 1.09 -38.33 9.88
N ARG A 5 -0.04 -37.81 9.36
CA ARG A 5 -1.41 -38.15 9.76
C ARG A 5 -2.13 -39.07 8.76
N LEU A 6 -1.42 -39.59 7.77
CA LEU A 6 -1.97 -40.55 6.81
C LEU A 6 -2.36 -41.88 7.51
N PRO A 7 -3.31 -42.64 6.95
CA PRO A 7 -3.70 -43.95 7.49
C PRO A 7 -2.47 -44.86 7.71
N GLY A 8 -2.40 -45.53 8.86
CA GLY A 8 -1.28 -46.40 9.23
C GLY A 8 -0.01 -45.71 9.74
N LYS A 9 -0.01 -44.38 9.89
CA LYS A 9 1.11 -43.62 10.48
C LYS A 9 0.94 -43.39 11.98
N PRO A 10 2.03 -43.20 12.76
CA PRO A 10 1.97 -43.10 14.22
C PRO A 10 1.20 -41.89 14.75
N SER A 11 0.92 -40.89 13.91
CA SER A 11 0.11 -39.72 14.27
C SER A 11 -1.25 -39.69 13.55
N ALA A 12 -1.68 -40.83 12.98
CA ALA A 12 -3.01 -40.99 12.42
C ALA A 12 -4.07 -40.94 13.53
N ASP A 13 -5.17 -40.27 13.25
CA ASP A 13 -6.32 -40.22 14.14
C ASP A 13 -7.05 -41.57 14.15
N GLU A 14 -7.70 -41.95 15.24
CA GLU A 14 -8.48 -43.20 15.33
C GLU A 14 -9.79 -43.14 14.51
N SER A 15 -10.27 -41.93 14.21
CA SER A 15 -11.51 -41.74 13.44
C SER A 15 -11.35 -42.06 11.95
N GLN A 16 -12.12 -43.03 11.47
CA GLN A 16 -12.25 -43.39 10.05
C GLN A 16 -12.52 -42.16 9.16
N ALA A 17 -13.42 -41.27 9.59
CA ALA A 17 -13.75 -40.07 8.83
C ALA A 17 -12.52 -39.16 8.69
N VAL A 18 -11.76 -38.95 9.77
CA VAL A 18 -10.56 -38.11 9.75
C VAL A 18 -9.48 -38.74 8.86
N GLN A 19 -9.29 -40.06 8.93
CA GLN A 19 -8.31 -40.77 8.09
C GLN A 19 -8.59 -40.61 6.59
N ILE A 20 -9.85 -40.73 6.16
CA ILE A 20 -10.27 -40.51 4.77
C ILE A 20 -10.01 -39.04 4.37
N HIS A 21 -10.38 -38.07 5.22
CA HIS A 21 -10.19 -36.66 4.90
C HIS A 21 -8.71 -36.25 4.88
N MET A 22 -7.83 -36.88 5.66
CA MET A 22 -6.39 -36.58 5.66
C MET A 22 -5.73 -36.99 4.33
N GLY A 23 -6.06 -38.17 3.81
CA GLY A 23 -5.57 -38.61 2.49
C GLY A 23 -6.04 -37.69 1.36
N LEU A 24 -7.33 -37.34 1.38
CA LEU A 24 -7.91 -36.43 0.38
C LEU A 24 -7.32 -35.01 0.50
N ALA A 25 -7.18 -34.47 1.71
CA ALA A 25 -6.63 -33.13 1.95
C ALA A 25 -5.18 -33.01 1.48
N LEU A 26 -4.35 -34.03 1.73
CA LEU A 26 -2.98 -34.06 1.19
C LEU A 26 -3.00 -34.07 -0.34
N GLY A 27 -3.84 -34.91 -0.95
CA GLY A 27 -4.01 -34.94 -2.40
C GLY A 27 -4.47 -33.59 -2.97
N MET A 28 -5.49 -32.95 -2.38
CA MET A 28 -5.96 -31.63 -2.79
C MET A 28 -4.86 -30.57 -2.69
N PHE A 29 -4.08 -30.57 -1.60
CA PHE A 29 -2.98 -29.63 -1.43
C PHE A 29 -1.89 -29.83 -2.48
N LEU A 30 -1.42 -31.07 -2.68
CA LEU A 30 -0.41 -31.40 -3.70
C LEU A 30 -0.91 -31.08 -5.11
N SER A 31 -2.19 -31.34 -5.38
CA SER A 31 -2.83 -31.03 -6.66
C SER A 31 -2.77 -29.52 -6.97
N ARG A 32 -2.98 -28.65 -5.96
CA ARG A 32 -2.88 -27.19 -6.14
C ARG A 32 -1.45 -26.73 -6.41
N LEU A 33 -0.47 -27.34 -5.74
CA LEU A 33 0.95 -27.06 -6.01
C LEU A 33 1.34 -27.44 -7.45
N CYS A 34 0.77 -28.53 -7.99
CA CYS A 34 0.96 -28.92 -9.39
C CYS A 34 0.29 -27.92 -10.35
N GLU A 35 -0.90 -27.43 -10.02
CA GLU A 35 -1.65 -26.46 -10.83
C GLU A 35 -0.98 -25.09 -10.92
N GLU A 36 -0.40 -24.60 -9.82
CA GLU A 36 0.34 -23.32 -9.78
C GLU A 36 1.71 -23.38 -10.48
N LYS A 37 2.09 -24.55 -11.04
CA LYS A 37 3.39 -24.78 -11.69
C LYS A 37 4.58 -24.34 -10.83
N LEU A 38 4.47 -24.47 -9.51
CA LEU A 38 5.52 -24.06 -8.58
C LEU A 38 6.83 -24.84 -8.81
N SER A 39 6.78 -26.02 -9.42
CA SER A 39 7.96 -26.78 -9.86
C SER A 39 8.75 -26.13 -11.00
N ASP A 40 8.10 -25.27 -11.81
CA ASP A 40 8.73 -24.55 -12.91
C ASP A 40 9.36 -23.23 -12.42
N ILE A 41 8.92 -22.71 -11.26
CA ILE A 41 9.29 -21.41 -10.69
C ILE A 41 10.29 -21.56 -9.52
N SER A 42 10.15 -22.62 -8.71
CA SER A 42 10.99 -22.91 -7.55
C SER A 42 11.83 -24.16 -7.82
N GLY A 43 13.16 -24.06 -7.64
CA GLY A 43 14.14 -25.05 -8.10
C GLY A 43 13.97 -26.49 -7.55
N GLN A 44 14.93 -27.36 -7.91
CA GLN A 44 14.91 -28.83 -7.68
C GLN A 44 14.48 -29.30 -6.28
N GLN A 45 14.71 -28.50 -5.24
CA GLN A 45 14.39 -28.83 -3.85
C GLN A 45 12.87 -28.91 -3.57
N MET A 46 12.06 -28.05 -4.19
CA MET A 46 10.59 -28.07 -4.01
C MET A 46 9.96 -29.25 -4.74
N ASN A 47 10.46 -29.56 -5.95
CA ASN A 47 10.01 -30.72 -6.72
C ASN A 47 10.27 -32.04 -5.96
N LEU A 48 11.44 -32.16 -5.34
CA LEU A 48 11.79 -33.31 -4.51
C LEU A 48 10.85 -33.48 -3.29
N LEU A 49 10.40 -32.37 -2.70
CA LEU A 49 9.46 -32.40 -1.57
C LEU A 49 8.03 -32.78 -2.02
N LEU A 50 7.62 -32.34 -3.21
CA LEU A 50 6.34 -32.72 -3.82
C LEU A 50 6.32 -34.22 -4.14
N MET A 51 7.35 -34.73 -4.83
CA MET A 51 7.47 -36.15 -5.15
C MET A 51 7.52 -37.02 -3.88
N LYS A 52 8.32 -36.65 -2.88
CA LYS A 52 8.36 -37.39 -1.59
C LYS A 52 7.00 -37.43 -0.88
N SER A 53 6.21 -36.36 -1.01
CA SER A 53 4.87 -36.29 -0.42
C SER A 53 3.85 -37.11 -1.21
N LEU A 54 4.00 -37.16 -2.53
CA LEU A 54 3.23 -38.05 -3.41
C LEU A 54 3.56 -39.52 -3.13
N ASP A 55 4.84 -39.88 -3.00
CA ASP A 55 5.26 -41.24 -2.65
C ASP A 55 4.63 -41.70 -1.34
N ALA A 56 4.58 -40.82 -0.33
CA ALA A 56 3.93 -41.13 0.94
C ALA A 56 2.43 -41.40 0.77
N LEU A 57 1.76 -40.66 -0.12
CA LEU A 57 0.34 -40.83 -0.42
C LEU A 57 0.07 -42.09 -1.25
N GLU A 58 0.90 -42.38 -2.27
CA GLU A 58 0.80 -43.58 -3.10
C GLU A 58 1.08 -44.86 -2.30
N ASN A 59 2.06 -44.83 -1.38
CA ASN A 59 2.32 -45.96 -0.49
C ASN A 59 1.09 -46.31 0.35
N CYS A 60 0.39 -45.31 0.88
CA CYS A 60 -0.88 -45.56 1.59
C CYS A 60 -2.03 -45.96 0.66
N CYS A 61 -2.02 -45.53 -0.61
CA CYS A 61 -3.04 -45.89 -1.60
C CYS A 61 -2.98 -47.36 -2.01
N PHE A 62 -1.78 -47.92 -2.18
CA PHE A 62 -1.58 -49.29 -2.66
C PHE A 62 -1.34 -50.32 -1.53
N ASP A 63 -1.38 -49.90 -0.28
CA ASP A 63 -1.24 -50.80 0.87
C ASP A 63 -2.59 -51.48 1.17
N THR A 64 -2.65 -52.78 0.92
CA THR A 64 -3.83 -53.63 1.15
C THR A 64 -4.08 -53.95 2.61
N SER A 65 -3.15 -53.62 3.51
CA SER A 65 -3.31 -53.80 4.96
C SER A 65 -4.09 -52.65 5.63
N LEU A 66 -4.30 -51.53 4.93
CA LEU A 66 -4.98 -50.35 5.44
C LEU A 66 -6.48 -50.38 5.10
N GLU A 67 -7.34 -50.34 6.11
CA GLU A 67 -8.80 -50.41 5.93
C GLU A 67 -9.43 -49.10 5.37
N TYR A 68 -8.82 -47.93 5.61
CA TYR A 68 -9.41 -46.61 5.33
C TYR A 68 -8.58 -45.76 4.35
N ASN A 69 -8.10 -46.39 3.27
CA ASN A 69 -7.25 -45.75 2.27
C ASN A 69 -8.01 -45.05 1.11
N THR A 70 -9.35 -45.06 1.10
CA THR A 70 -10.16 -44.47 0.01
C THR A 70 -9.89 -42.98 -0.22
N GLY A 71 -9.62 -42.23 0.86
CA GLY A 71 -9.18 -40.84 0.77
C GLY A 71 -7.83 -40.67 0.07
N CYS A 72 -6.90 -41.61 0.28
CA CYS A 72 -5.61 -41.63 -0.41
C CYS A 72 -5.80 -41.94 -1.91
N ILE A 73 -6.70 -42.86 -2.27
CA ILE A 73 -7.01 -43.20 -3.67
C ILE A 73 -7.56 -42.00 -4.43
N LEU A 74 -8.49 -41.25 -3.83
CA LEU A 74 -8.98 -39.99 -4.41
C LEU A 74 -7.87 -38.95 -4.50
N GLY A 75 -7.07 -38.82 -3.45
CA GLY A 75 -5.95 -37.89 -3.40
C GLY A 75 -4.90 -38.14 -4.49
N VAL A 76 -4.48 -39.38 -4.69
CA VAL A 76 -3.59 -39.81 -5.79
C VAL A 76 -4.23 -39.49 -7.14
N GLY A 77 -5.54 -39.77 -7.30
CA GLY A 77 -6.29 -39.44 -8.51
C GLY A 77 -6.21 -37.97 -8.89
N LEU A 78 -6.43 -37.06 -7.93
CA LEU A 78 -6.34 -35.61 -8.14
C LEU A 78 -4.93 -35.18 -8.56
N VAL A 79 -3.91 -35.68 -7.86
CA VAL A 79 -2.52 -35.31 -8.12
C VAL A 79 -2.07 -35.79 -9.50
N LEU A 80 -2.31 -37.07 -9.83
CA LEU A 80 -1.93 -37.63 -11.14
C LEU A 80 -2.68 -36.97 -12.30
N SER A 81 -3.96 -36.62 -12.11
CA SER A 81 -4.75 -35.91 -13.12
C SER A 81 -4.13 -34.56 -13.47
N LEU A 82 -3.70 -33.78 -12.47
CA LEU A 82 -3.06 -32.47 -12.71
C LEU A 82 -1.60 -32.60 -13.16
N MET A 83 -0.86 -33.57 -12.63
CA MET A 83 0.53 -33.85 -13.06
C MET A 83 0.61 -34.30 -14.51
N SER A 84 -0.47 -34.84 -15.08
CA SER A 84 -0.56 -35.17 -16.51
C SER A 84 -0.25 -33.97 -17.41
N HIS A 85 -0.55 -32.75 -16.94
CA HIS A 85 -0.31 -31.51 -17.68
C HIS A 85 1.06 -30.87 -17.40
N SER A 86 1.92 -31.51 -16.60
CA SER A 86 3.29 -31.04 -16.35
C SER A 86 4.14 -31.06 -17.63
N SER A 87 5.11 -30.15 -17.68
CA SER A 87 6.13 -30.06 -18.73
C SER A 87 7.24 -31.12 -18.57
N GLN A 88 7.38 -31.69 -17.37
CA GLN A 88 8.48 -32.60 -17.02
C GLN A 88 8.22 -34.04 -17.50
N MET A 89 9.21 -34.63 -18.19
CA MET A 89 9.10 -35.99 -18.73
C MET A 89 8.99 -37.05 -17.63
N GLU A 90 9.73 -36.91 -16.53
CA GLU A 90 9.70 -37.83 -15.39
C GLU A 90 8.30 -37.94 -14.77
N SER A 91 7.61 -36.81 -14.58
CA SER A 91 6.24 -36.79 -14.08
C SER A 91 5.26 -37.48 -15.02
N ARG A 92 5.43 -37.35 -16.34
CA ARG A 92 4.56 -38.01 -17.34
C ARG A 92 4.74 -39.52 -17.35
N VAL A 93 5.99 -40.00 -17.23
CA VAL A 93 6.28 -41.43 -17.10
C VAL A 93 5.70 -41.99 -15.80
N HIS A 94 5.82 -41.25 -14.69
CA HIS A 94 5.22 -41.62 -13.41
C HIS A 94 3.69 -41.76 -13.49
N VAL A 95 3.02 -40.79 -14.12
CA VAL A 95 1.56 -40.84 -14.34
C VAL A 95 1.14 -42.09 -15.13
N ALA A 96 1.84 -42.42 -16.22
CA ALA A 96 1.53 -43.61 -17.01
C ALA A 96 1.71 -44.91 -16.20
N ALA A 97 2.78 -45.01 -15.42
CA ALA A 97 3.06 -46.17 -14.58
C ALA A 97 2.01 -46.32 -13.44
N SER A 98 1.70 -45.22 -12.74
CA SER A 98 0.71 -45.22 -11.67
C SER A 98 -0.71 -45.49 -12.18
N LEU A 99 -1.08 -45.00 -13.38
CA LEU A 99 -2.37 -45.33 -14.01
C LEU A 99 -2.50 -46.83 -14.29
N ARG A 100 -1.48 -47.46 -14.88
CA ARG A 100 -1.49 -48.91 -15.13
C ARG A 100 -1.62 -49.68 -13.83
N LYS A 101 -0.90 -49.26 -12.79
CA LYS A 101 -0.99 -49.84 -11.44
C LYS A 101 -2.37 -49.69 -10.82
N LEU A 102 -3.03 -48.54 -10.99
CA LEU A 102 -4.41 -48.33 -10.54
C LEU A 102 -5.40 -49.20 -11.33
N SER A 103 -5.19 -49.37 -12.64
CA SER A 103 -6.04 -50.25 -13.46
C SER A 103 -5.90 -51.72 -13.05
N THR A 104 -4.68 -52.22 -12.81
CA THR A 104 -4.49 -53.59 -12.32
C THR A 104 -5.09 -53.75 -10.93
N TYR A 105 -4.97 -52.72 -10.09
CA TYR A 105 -5.57 -52.77 -8.75
C TYR A 105 -7.09 -52.82 -8.80
N LEU A 106 -7.72 -52.21 -9.81
CA LEU A 106 -9.16 -52.32 -10.04
C LEU A 106 -9.55 -53.76 -10.43
N ASP A 107 -8.75 -54.43 -11.26
CA ASP A 107 -8.99 -55.82 -11.67
C ASP A 107 -8.92 -56.78 -10.46
N ASP A 108 -7.97 -56.54 -9.53
CA ASP A 108 -7.77 -57.37 -8.33
C ASP A 108 -8.71 -57.01 -7.15
N SER A 109 -9.49 -55.94 -7.27
CA SER A 109 -10.31 -55.39 -6.17
C SER A 109 -11.57 -56.21 -5.81
N GLY A 110 -11.78 -57.37 -6.42
CA GLY A 110 -12.99 -58.19 -6.24
C GLY A 110 -13.29 -58.61 -4.80
N SER A 111 -12.28 -58.69 -3.94
CA SER A 111 -12.41 -59.02 -2.51
C SER A 111 -12.63 -57.79 -1.59
N GLN A 112 -12.53 -56.58 -2.14
CA GLN A 112 -12.62 -55.33 -1.39
C GLN A 112 -14.06 -54.83 -1.25
N SER A 113 -14.26 -53.85 -0.35
CA SER A 113 -15.58 -53.24 -0.15
C SER A 113 -16.12 -52.57 -1.42
N ARG A 114 -17.45 -52.49 -1.53
CA ARG A 114 -18.08 -51.89 -2.70
C ARG A 114 -17.70 -50.42 -2.92
N THR A 115 -17.71 -49.65 -1.84
CA THR A 115 -17.31 -48.23 -1.83
C THR A 115 -15.87 -48.03 -2.29
N PHE A 116 -14.98 -48.97 -1.93
CA PHE A 116 -13.59 -48.95 -2.38
C PHE A 116 -13.49 -49.10 -3.90
N GLN A 117 -14.20 -50.07 -4.48
CA GLN A 117 -14.22 -50.27 -5.93
C GLN A 117 -14.76 -49.05 -6.67
N GLU A 118 -15.83 -48.43 -6.16
CA GLU A 118 -16.43 -47.22 -6.74
C GLU A 118 -15.44 -46.05 -6.78
N VAL A 119 -14.74 -45.81 -5.66
CA VAL A 119 -13.71 -44.77 -5.54
C VAL A 119 -12.55 -45.04 -6.49
N LEU A 120 -12.07 -46.28 -6.56
CA LEU A 120 -10.98 -46.66 -7.44
C LEU A 120 -11.36 -46.52 -8.92
N GLY A 121 -12.56 -46.96 -9.32
CA GLY A 121 -13.06 -46.81 -10.68
C GLY A 121 -13.19 -45.35 -11.10
N TYR A 122 -13.67 -44.48 -10.21
CA TYR A 122 -13.73 -43.04 -10.44
C TYR A 122 -12.33 -42.41 -10.59
N THR A 123 -11.39 -42.76 -9.70
CA THR A 123 -9.99 -42.32 -9.78
C THR A 123 -9.34 -42.73 -11.10
N VAL A 124 -9.49 -43.99 -11.51
CA VAL A 124 -8.96 -44.51 -12.79
C VAL A 124 -9.53 -43.74 -13.98
N SER A 125 -10.83 -43.44 -13.97
CA SER A 125 -11.50 -42.64 -15.00
C SER A 125 -10.91 -41.22 -15.13
N CYS A 126 -10.70 -40.53 -14.02
CA CYS A 126 -10.12 -39.18 -13.98
C CYS A 126 -8.68 -39.14 -14.50
N VAL A 127 -7.84 -40.05 -14.02
CA VAL A 127 -6.41 -40.11 -14.41
C VAL A 127 -6.27 -40.55 -15.87
N CYS A 128 -7.03 -41.57 -16.31
CA CYS A 128 -7.00 -42.06 -17.70
C CYS A 128 -7.34 -40.94 -18.69
N THR A 129 -8.41 -40.19 -18.42
CA THR A 129 -8.80 -39.09 -19.29
C THR A 129 -7.74 -37.99 -19.32
N SER A 130 -7.23 -37.59 -18.16
CA SER A 130 -6.23 -36.51 -18.08
C SER A 130 -4.94 -36.92 -18.80
N ALA A 131 -4.48 -38.16 -18.60
CA ALA A 131 -3.34 -38.75 -19.29
C ALA A 131 -3.55 -38.83 -20.82
N PHE A 132 -4.74 -39.22 -21.28
CA PHE A 132 -5.07 -39.24 -22.71
C PHE A 132 -5.08 -37.82 -23.30
N SER A 133 -5.69 -36.86 -22.59
CA SER A 133 -5.74 -35.46 -23.03
C SER A 133 -4.35 -34.81 -23.17
N ALA A 134 -3.40 -35.24 -22.34
CA ALA A 134 -2.01 -34.81 -22.36
C ALA A 134 -1.13 -35.60 -23.34
N GLY A 135 -1.68 -36.63 -24.00
CA GLY A 135 -0.96 -37.50 -24.93
C GLY A 135 0.05 -38.45 -24.25
N ILE A 136 -0.17 -38.80 -22.98
CA ILE A 136 0.69 -39.72 -22.21
C ILE A 136 0.39 -41.19 -22.54
N ILE A 137 -0.87 -41.51 -22.80
CA ILE A 137 -1.33 -42.86 -23.14
C ILE A 137 -1.96 -42.89 -24.54
N GLU A 138 -1.94 -44.06 -25.17
CA GLU A 138 -2.51 -44.27 -26.50
C GLU A 138 -4.03 -44.49 -26.45
N ALA A 139 -4.71 -44.26 -27.57
CA ALA A 139 -6.16 -44.45 -27.69
C ALA A 139 -6.62 -45.89 -27.36
N ALA A 140 -5.83 -46.90 -27.73
CA ALA A 140 -6.15 -48.29 -27.44
C ALA A 140 -6.14 -48.60 -25.93
N GLU A 141 -5.18 -48.02 -25.18
CA GLU A 141 -5.08 -48.18 -23.73
C GLU A 141 -6.25 -47.47 -23.02
N ALA A 142 -6.62 -46.27 -23.48
CA ALA A 142 -7.78 -45.55 -22.96
C ALA A 142 -9.11 -46.28 -23.26
N GLU A 143 -9.22 -46.90 -24.43
CA GLU A 143 -10.39 -47.70 -24.81
C GLU A 143 -10.54 -48.96 -23.94
N ASP A 144 -9.46 -49.66 -23.63
CA ASP A 144 -9.49 -50.84 -22.76
C ASP A 144 -10.03 -50.49 -21.37
N ILE A 145 -9.53 -49.42 -20.77
CA ILE A 145 -10.00 -48.91 -19.47
C ILE A 145 -11.49 -48.50 -19.54
N MET A 146 -11.92 -47.84 -20.62
CA MET A 146 -13.34 -47.50 -20.83
C MET A 146 -14.22 -48.75 -20.92
N ASN A 147 -13.78 -49.80 -21.62
CA ASN A 147 -14.51 -51.05 -21.75
C ASN A 147 -14.57 -51.82 -20.41
N LYS A 148 -13.49 -51.79 -19.62
CA LYS A 148 -13.49 -52.34 -18.25
C LYS A 148 -14.53 -51.66 -17.36
N LEU A 149 -14.56 -50.32 -17.33
CA LEU A 149 -15.55 -49.55 -16.57
C LEU A 149 -16.98 -49.82 -17.08
N ARG A 150 -17.15 -50.00 -18.38
CA ARG A 150 -18.44 -50.38 -18.97
C ARG A 150 -18.92 -51.74 -18.48
N LEU A 151 -18.06 -52.77 -18.49
CA LEU A 151 -18.39 -54.09 -17.96
C LEU A 151 -18.75 -54.04 -16.46
N LEU A 152 -18.06 -53.22 -15.67
CA LEU A 152 -18.37 -53.02 -14.26
C LEU A 152 -19.77 -52.42 -14.02
N VAL A 153 -20.19 -51.46 -14.86
CA VAL A 153 -21.55 -50.90 -14.83
C VAL A 153 -22.58 -51.92 -15.30
N GLU A 154 -22.32 -52.66 -16.38
CA GLU A 154 -23.23 -53.68 -16.91
C GLU A 154 -23.48 -54.79 -15.89
N ASN A 155 -22.44 -55.21 -15.15
CA ASN A 155 -22.53 -56.19 -14.07
C ASN A 155 -23.17 -55.63 -12.79
N ASN A 156 -23.24 -54.31 -12.63
CA ASN A 156 -23.71 -53.67 -11.39
C ASN A 156 -24.50 -52.38 -11.64
N GLN A 157 -25.65 -52.51 -12.29
CA GLN A 157 -26.42 -51.37 -12.82
C GLN A 157 -26.99 -50.43 -11.73
N GLN A 158 -27.05 -50.86 -10.47
CA GLN A 158 -27.59 -50.07 -9.36
C GLN A 158 -26.54 -49.26 -8.60
N THR A 159 -25.29 -49.23 -9.08
CA THR A 159 -24.18 -48.56 -8.39
C THR A 159 -23.85 -47.22 -9.03
N SER A 160 -24.07 -46.15 -8.28
CA SER A 160 -23.88 -44.78 -8.77
C SER A 160 -22.42 -44.43 -9.06
N GLY A 161 -21.46 -44.87 -8.26
CA GLY A 161 -20.04 -44.53 -8.48
C GLY A 161 -19.47 -45.12 -9.77
N PHE A 162 -19.91 -46.32 -10.17
CA PHE A 162 -19.52 -46.90 -11.46
C PHE A 162 -20.17 -46.19 -12.65
N ALA A 163 -21.46 -45.85 -12.55
CA ALA A 163 -22.13 -45.07 -13.59
C ALA A 163 -21.51 -43.68 -13.76
N LEU A 164 -21.12 -43.04 -12.64
CA LEU A 164 -20.36 -41.80 -12.62
C LEU A 164 -19.00 -41.94 -13.32
N ALA A 165 -18.21 -42.96 -12.94
CA ALA A 165 -16.90 -43.23 -13.53
C ALA A 165 -16.97 -43.49 -15.05
N LEU A 166 -17.96 -44.26 -15.50
CA LEU A 166 -18.23 -44.52 -16.91
C LEU A 166 -18.65 -43.23 -17.64
N GLY A 167 -19.58 -42.46 -17.08
CA GLY A 167 -20.00 -41.19 -17.66
C GLY A 167 -18.82 -40.21 -17.80
N ASN A 168 -17.94 -40.18 -16.81
CA ASN A 168 -16.78 -39.31 -16.78
C ASN A 168 -15.72 -39.66 -17.83
N ILE A 169 -15.35 -40.94 -17.97
CA ILE A 169 -14.34 -41.36 -18.97
C ILE A 169 -14.89 -41.18 -20.38
N VAL A 170 -16.18 -41.47 -20.59
CA VAL A 170 -16.84 -41.30 -21.88
C VAL A 170 -16.90 -39.83 -22.29
N HIS A 171 -17.28 -38.94 -21.36
CA HIS A 171 -17.25 -37.49 -21.60
C HIS A 171 -15.83 -37.03 -21.95
N GLY A 172 -14.88 -37.38 -21.09
CA GLY A 172 -13.49 -36.99 -21.19
C GLY A 172 -12.82 -37.39 -22.50
N LEU A 173 -12.91 -38.67 -22.85
CA LEU A 173 -12.34 -39.20 -24.10
C LEU A 173 -13.04 -38.63 -25.33
N SER A 174 -14.37 -38.44 -25.29
CA SER A 174 -15.12 -37.83 -26.39
C SER A 174 -14.68 -36.37 -26.64
N VAL A 175 -14.49 -35.57 -25.60
CA VAL A 175 -13.98 -34.19 -25.72
C VAL A 175 -12.54 -34.16 -26.26
N CYS A 176 -11.75 -35.18 -25.94
CA CYS A 176 -10.39 -35.35 -26.48
C CYS A 176 -10.35 -35.97 -27.89
N GLY A 177 -11.49 -36.20 -28.55
CA GLY A 177 -11.57 -36.67 -29.94
C GLY A 177 -11.63 -38.19 -30.13
N HIS A 178 -11.91 -38.98 -29.09
CA HIS A 178 -12.02 -40.44 -29.20
C HIS A 178 -13.39 -40.88 -29.74
N GLY A 179 -13.47 -41.26 -31.02
CA GLY A 179 -14.75 -41.56 -31.72
C GLY A 179 -15.63 -42.63 -31.06
N LYS A 180 -15.05 -43.74 -30.57
CA LYS A 180 -15.84 -44.80 -29.90
C LYS A 180 -16.45 -44.36 -28.57
N ALA A 181 -15.84 -43.38 -27.90
CA ALA A 181 -16.39 -42.82 -26.67
C ALA A 181 -17.60 -41.94 -27.01
N GLU A 182 -17.52 -41.16 -28.09
CA GLU A 182 -18.66 -40.38 -28.59
C GLU A 182 -19.86 -41.28 -28.96
N ASP A 183 -19.61 -42.38 -29.69
CA ASP A 183 -20.63 -43.37 -30.04
C ASP A 183 -21.28 -44.01 -28.81
N LEU A 184 -20.47 -44.33 -27.79
CA LEU A 184 -20.97 -44.90 -26.54
C LEU A 184 -21.80 -43.86 -25.76
N GLY A 185 -21.35 -42.60 -25.70
CA GLY A 185 -22.09 -41.50 -25.07
C GLY A 185 -23.46 -41.26 -25.72
N ASN A 186 -23.53 -41.32 -27.06
CA ASN A 186 -24.77 -41.22 -27.84
C ASN A 186 -25.77 -42.35 -27.53
N LYS A 187 -25.29 -43.53 -27.11
CA LYS A 187 -26.13 -44.67 -26.71
C LYS A 187 -26.54 -44.60 -25.24
N LEU A 188 -25.62 -44.21 -24.36
CA LEU A 188 -25.82 -44.17 -22.91
C LEU A 188 -26.79 -43.08 -22.48
N LEU A 189 -26.68 -41.87 -23.04
CA LEU A 189 -27.50 -40.72 -22.61
C LEU A 189 -29.01 -40.98 -22.79
N PRO A 190 -29.53 -41.38 -23.97
CA PRO A 190 -30.94 -41.71 -24.12
C PRO A 190 -31.39 -42.91 -23.28
N ALA A 191 -30.51 -43.90 -23.09
CA ALA A 191 -30.81 -45.07 -22.27
C ALA A 191 -30.99 -44.70 -20.80
N TRP A 192 -30.14 -43.84 -20.25
CA TRP A 192 -30.25 -43.36 -18.86
C TRP A 192 -31.41 -42.40 -18.67
N ILE A 193 -31.71 -41.51 -19.63
CA ILE A 193 -32.91 -40.67 -19.60
C ILE A 193 -34.17 -41.55 -19.47
N ARG A 194 -34.27 -42.60 -20.28
CA ARG A 194 -35.40 -43.53 -20.24
C ARG A 194 -35.50 -44.27 -18.90
N ILE A 195 -34.38 -44.68 -18.30
CA ILE A 195 -34.37 -45.34 -16.98
C ILE A 195 -34.88 -44.40 -15.89
N VAL A 196 -34.45 -43.14 -15.93
CA VAL A 196 -34.79 -42.12 -14.93
C VAL A 196 -36.25 -41.67 -15.03
N LEU A 197 -36.82 -41.67 -16.23
CA LEU A 197 -38.20 -41.23 -16.48
C LEU A 197 -39.24 -42.37 -16.51
N ALA A 198 -38.80 -43.64 -16.51
CA ALA A 198 -39.71 -44.77 -16.54
C ALA A 198 -40.43 -44.96 -15.18
N GLU A 199 -41.72 -45.22 -15.22
CA GLU A 199 -42.50 -45.54 -14.03
C GLU A 199 -42.13 -46.93 -13.49
N GLY A 200 -41.91 -47.04 -12.17
CA GLY A 200 -41.65 -48.32 -11.50
C GLY A 200 -40.19 -48.82 -11.55
N THR A 201 -39.23 -48.03 -12.03
CA THR A 201 -37.81 -48.38 -11.95
C THR A 201 -37.26 -48.29 -10.51
N PRO A 202 -36.35 -49.19 -10.10
CA PRO A 202 -35.75 -49.14 -8.77
C PRO A 202 -35.01 -47.82 -8.52
N THR A 203 -35.18 -47.23 -7.34
CA THR A 203 -34.56 -45.93 -6.97
C THR A 203 -33.05 -45.93 -7.16
N MET A 204 -32.36 -47.02 -6.80
CA MET A 204 -30.89 -47.12 -6.95
C MET A 204 -30.46 -47.15 -8.42
N LEU A 205 -31.26 -47.76 -9.30
CA LEU A 205 -31.01 -47.75 -10.74
C LEU A 205 -31.22 -46.34 -11.32
N CYS A 206 -32.24 -45.62 -10.85
CA CYS A 206 -32.48 -44.23 -11.21
C CYS A 206 -31.34 -43.31 -10.75
N LEU A 207 -30.87 -43.48 -9.52
CA LEU A 207 -29.74 -42.72 -8.97
C LEU A 207 -28.46 -42.97 -9.76
N ALA A 208 -28.17 -44.23 -10.12
CA ALA A 208 -27.00 -44.55 -10.91
C ALA A 208 -27.06 -43.91 -12.31
N ALA A 209 -28.20 -44.04 -13.00
CA ALA A 209 -28.43 -43.39 -14.28
C ALA A 209 -28.31 -41.85 -14.20
N LEU A 210 -28.81 -41.24 -13.13
CA LEU A 210 -28.75 -39.79 -12.90
C LEU A 210 -27.30 -39.30 -12.72
N HIS A 211 -26.49 -39.99 -11.92
CA HIS A 211 -25.06 -39.66 -11.74
C HIS A 211 -24.27 -39.84 -13.04
N GLY A 212 -24.54 -40.93 -13.78
CA GLY A 212 -23.93 -41.16 -15.09
C GLY A 212 -24.26 -40.08 -16.12
N MET A 213 -25.54 -39.67 -16.23
CA MET A 213 -25.97 -38.60 -17.15
C MET A 213 -25.27 -37.27 -16.87
N VAL A 214 -25.14 -36.91 -15.59
CA VAL A 214 -24.50 -35.67 -15.16
C VAL A 214 -23.00 -35.69 -15.45
N ALA A 215 -22.33 -36.84 -15.26
CA ALA A 215 -20.95 -37.01 -15.65
C ALA A 215 -20.73 -36.97 -17.18
N LEU A 216 -21.66 -37.52 -17.99
CA LEU A 216 -21.59 -37.47 -19.46
C LEU A 216 -21.57 -36.06 -20.04
N VAL A 217 -22.13 -35.09 -19.31
CA VAL A 217 -22.12 -33.67 -19.69
C VAL A 217 -21.00 -32.88 -19.00
N GLY A 218 -20.11 -33.56 -18.27
CA GLY A 218 -18.89 -32.98 -17.74
C GLY A 218 -19.04 -32.31 -16.38
N SER A 219 -19.72 -32.93 -15.42
CA SER A 219 -19.72 -32.43 -14.03
C SER A 219 -18.31 -32.37 -13.43
N GLU A 220 -17.43 -33.32 -13.75
CA GLU A 220 -16.11 -33.47 -13.12
C GLU A 220 -14.98 -32.67 -13.80
N ARG A 221 -15.31 -31.73 -14.70
CA ARG A 221 -14.33 -30.92 -15.45
C ARG A 221 -13.27 -30.26 -14.59
N ASN A 222 -13.66 -29.85 -13.39
CA ASN A 222 -12.79 -29.20 -12.42
C ASN A 222 -11.60 -30.06 -11.99
N ILE A 223 -11.70 -31.38 -12.11
CA ILE A 223 -10.68 -32.33 -11.67
C ILE A 223 -9.71 -32.68 -12.81
N MET A 224 -10.12 -32.55 -14.08
CA MET A 224 -9.44 -33.17 -15.23
C MET A 224 -8.80 -32.18 -16.23
N GLN A 225 -8.70 -30.88 -15.91
CA GLN A 225 -8.04 -29.82 -16.70
C GLN A 225 -8.13 -29.98 -18.25
N LEU A 226 -9.32 -30.32 -18.75
CA LEU A 226 -9.54 -30.53 -20.18
C LEU A 226 -9.38 -29.21 -20.95
N LYS A 227 -8.75 -29.25 -22.13
CA LYS A 227 -8.53 -28.06 -22.97
C LYS A 227 -9.87 -27.42 -23.35
N SER A 228 -10.02 -26.12 -23.02
CA SER A 228 -11.25 -25.32 -23.16
C SER A 228 -11.77 -25.20 -24.61
N GLU A 229 -10.89 -25.30 -25.61
CA GLU A 229 -11.23 -25.08 -27.03
C GLU A 229 -12.19 -26.13 -27.62
N ALA A 230 -12.22 -27.35 -27.10
CA ALA A 230 -13.10 -28.42 -27.60
C ALA A 230 -14.56 -28.33 -27.09
N ILE A 231 -14.84 -27.40 -26.16
CA ILE A 231 -16.09 -27.37 -25.36
C ILE A 231 -17.16 -26.43 -25.95
N GLN A 232 -16.85 -25.67 -27.01
CA GLN A 232 -17.75 -24.70 -27.65
C GLN A 232 -18.58 -25.26 -28.82
N THR A 233 -18.83 -26.58 -28.86
CA THR A 233 -19.66 -27.16 -29.92
C THR A 233 -21.15 -27.07 -29.57
N SER A 234 -21.98 -26.71 -30.56
CA SER A 234 -23.45 -26.63 -30.41
C SER A 234 -24.08 -27.95 -29.95
N HIS A 235 -23.46 -29.08 -30.33
CA HIS A 235 -23.87 -30.43 -29.94
C HIS A 235 -23.69 -30.70 -28.43
N PHE A 236 -22.62 -30.20 -27.82
CA PHE A 236 -22.41 -30.32 -26.37
C PHE A 236 -23.45 -29.53 -25.57
N GLN A 237 -23.78 -28.31 -26.00
CA GLN A 237 -24.81 -27.49 -25.37
C GLN A 237 -26.21 -28.13 -25.47
N ALA A 238 -26.53 -28.78 -26.59
CA ALA A 238 -27.79 -29.50 -26.75
C ALA A 238 -27.90 -30.66 -25.73
N ARG A 239 -26.85 -31.48 -25.58
CA ARG A 239 -26.82 -32.57 -24.58
C ARG A 239 -26.92 -32.05 -23.14
N LEU A 240 -26.24 -30.94 -22.82
CA LEU A 240 -26.32 -30.31 -21.51
C LEU A 240 -27.76 -29.85 -21.18
N ASN A 241 -28.41 -29.15 -22.13
CA ASN A 241 -29.78 -28.69 -21.95
C ASN A 241 -30.77 -29.85 -21.79
N GLU A 242 -30.55 -30.96 -22.50
CA GLU A 242 -31.38 -32.16 -22.37
C GLU A 242 -31.24 -32.81 -20.99
N VAL A 243 -30.02 -32.89 -20.46
CA VAL A 243 -29.77 -33.38 -19.09
C VAL A 243 -30.40 -32.45 -18.05
N ILE A 244 -30.24 -31.13 -18.17
CA ILE A 244 -30.87 -30.15 -17.28
C ILE A 244 -32.39 -30.32 -17.28
N ARG A 245 -33.01 -30.39 -18.47
CA ARG A 245 -34.46 -30.60 -18.61
C ARG A 245 -34.91 -31.89 -17.93
N THR A 246 -34.17 -32.98 -18.09
CA THR A 246 -34.49 -34.27 -17.49
C THR A 246 -34.38 -34.23 -15.97
N ILE A 247 -33.33 -33.59 -15.43
CA ILE A 247 -33.16 -33.41 -13.98
C ILE A 247 -34.30 -32.54 -13.41
N THR A 248 -34.66 -31.44 -14.06
CA THR A 248 -35.79 -30.59 -13.64
C THR A 248 -37.11 -31.36 -13.65
N GLN A 249 -37.32 -32.25 -14.62
CA GLN A 249 -38.49 -33.12 -14.67
C GLN A 249 -38.52 -34.10 -13.50
N VAL A 250 -37.39 -34.72 -13.15
CA VAL A 250 -37.27 -35.60 -11.97
C VAL A 250 -37.58 -34.84 -10.68
N ILE A 251 -37.04 -33.63 -10.53
CA ILE A 251 -37.31 -32.77 -9.36
C ILE A 251 -38.80 -32.48 -9.25
N SER A 252 -39.46 -32.21 -10.38
CA SER A 252 -40.86 -31.77 -10.39
C SER A 252 -41.88 -32.91 -10.27
N VAL A 253 -41.56 -34.09 -10.80
CA VAL A 253 -42.54 -35.19 -11.01
C VAL A 253 -42.30 -36.40 -10.10
N SER A 254 -41.06 -36.65 -9.66
CA SER A 254 -40.77 -37.84 -8.84
C SER A 254 -41.39 -37.74 -7.45
N GLY A 255 -42.11 -38.78 -7.01
CA GLY A 255 -42.61 -38.90 -5.63
C GLY A 255 -41.57 -39.36 -4.62
N VAL A 256 -40.35 -39.70 -5.06
CA VAL A 256 -39.29 -40.26 -4.20
C VAL A 256 -38.34 -39.15 -3.74
N ILE A 257 -38.45 -38.74 -2.47
CA ILE A 257 -37.66 -37.65 -1.87
C ILE A 257 -36.15 -37.87 -2.07
N GLY A 258 -35.66 -39.11 -1.89
CA GLY A 258 -34.24 -39.42 -2.07
C GLY A 258 -33.73 -39.16 -3.49
N LEU A 259 -34.56 -39.40 -4.52
CA LEU A 259 -34.22 -39.13 -5.92
C LEU A 259 -34.27 -37.62 -6.22
N GLN A 260 -35.29 -36.91 -5.71
CA GLN A 260 -35.42 -35.46 -5.87
C GLN A 260 -34.25 -34.70 -5.23
N SER A 261 -33.86 -35.04 -3.99
CA SER A 261 -32.76 -34.38 -3.28
C SER A 261 -31.42 -34.57 -4.00
N ASN A 262 -31.13 -35.79 -4.50
CA ASN A 262 -29.94 -36.04 -5.30
C ASN A 262 -29.97 -35.30 -6.64
N ALA A 263 -31.14 -35.22 -7.29
CA ALA A 263 -31.31 -34.45 -8.53
C ALA A 263 -31.04 -32.95 -8.33
N ILE A 264 -31.52 -32.36 -7.23
CA ILE A 264 -31.22 -30.96 -6.87
C ILE A 264 -29.73 -30.77 -6.62
N TRP A 265 -29.09 -31.66 -5.86
CA TRP A 265 -27.66 -31.59 -5.58
C TRP A 265 -26.81 -31.68 -6.85
N LEU A 266 -27.13 -32.64 -7.73
CA LEU A 266 -26.44 -32.81 -9.02
C LEU A 266 -26.65 -31.63 -9.96
N LEU A 267 -27.83 -31.00 -9.95
CA LEU A 267 -28.09 -29.77 -10.71
C LEU A 267 -27.20 -28.62 -10.22
N GLY A 268 -27.06 -28.46 -8.90
CA GLY A 268 -26.15 -27.50 -8.29
C GLY A 268 -24.69 -27.78 -8.64
N HIS A 269 -24.27 -29.05 -8.58
CA HIS A 269 -22.92 -29.46 -8.95
C HIS A 269 -22.60 -29.17 -10.42
N LEU A 270 -23.52 -29.50 -11.32
CA LEU A 270 -23.41 -29.21 -12.75
C LEU A 270 -23.33 -27.70 -13.02
N HIS A 271 -24.13 -26.90 -12.33
CA HIS A 271 -24.09 -25.44 -12.43
C HIS A 271 -22.72 -24.87 -12.01
N LEU A 272 -22.18 -25.33 -10.88
CA LEU A 272 -20.85 -24.92 -10.41
C LEU A 272 -19.75 -25.30 -11.40
N SER A 273 -19.81 -26.49 -12.00
CA SER A 273 -18.85 -26.97 -12.99
C SER A 273 -18.87 -26.16 -14.29
N VAL A 274 -20.05 -25.74 -14.74
CA VAL A 274 -20.20 -24.87 -15.92
C VAL A 274 -19.68 -23.46 -15.63
N LEU A 275 -19.97 -22.88 -14.47
CA LEU A 275 -19.49 -21.54 -14.09
C LEU A 275 -17.97 -21.49 -13.87
N SER A 276 -17.39 -22.50 -13.24
CA SER A 276 -15.96 -22.56 -12.94
C SER A 276 -15.08 -22.74 -14.18
N SER A 277 -15.64 -23.20 -15.30
CA SER A 277 -14.91 -23.43 -16.55
C SER A 277 -14.51 -22.15 -17.32
N ASN A 278 -15.14 -21.01 -17.01
CA ASN A 278 -14.83 -19.71 -17.65
C ASN A 278 -13.79 -18.88 -16.88
N GLN A 279 -13.33 -19.34 -15.73
CA GLN A 279 -12.42 -18.59 -14.86
C GLN A 279 -11.06 -19.29 -14.80
N SER A 280 -10.01 -18.63 -15.32
CA SER A 280 -8.64 -18.99 -14.98
C SER A 280 -8.49 -18.97 -13.46
N ARG A 281 -8.06 -20.10 -12.87
CA ARG A 281 -7.96 -20.34 -11.43
C ARG A 281 -6.83 -19.57 -10.75
N THR A 282 -6.74 -18.27 -10.99
CA THR A 282 -6.13 -17.35 -10.04
C THR A 282 -7.16 -17.07 -8.94
N SER A 283 -6.73 -16.92 -7.68
CA SER A 283 -7.61 -16.60 -6.53
C SER A 283 -8.44 -15.31 -6.71
N VAL A 284 -8.14 -14.54 -7.76
CA VAL A 284 -8.83 -13.32 -8.19
C VAL A 284 -9.20 -13.46 -9.68
N PRO A 285 -10.43 -13.10 -10.12
CA PRO A 285 -10.81 -13.12 -11.53
C PRO A 285 -9.85 -12.32 -12.42
N THR A 286 -9.57 -12.82 -13.63
CA THR A 286 -8.69 -12.13 -14.60
C THR A 286 -9.37 -10.96 -15.30
N ASP A 287 -10.70 -10.90 -15.28
CA ASP A 287 -11.50 -9.82 -15.83
C ASP A 287 -12.81 -9.64 -15.04
N TYR A 288 -13.63 -8.69 -15.48
CA TYR A 288 -14.98 -8.45 -14.94
C TYR A 288 -16.08 -9.19 -15.71
N SER A 289 -15.79 -10.33 -16.34
CA SER A 289 -16.79 -11.12 -17.09
C SER A 289 -17.96 -11.60 -16.22
N TYR A 290 -17.75 -11.69 -14.90
CA TYR A 290 -18.79 -12.03 -13.91
C TYR A 290 -19.81 -10.91 -13.66
N LEU A 291 -19.54 -9.68 -14.08
CA LEU A 291 -20.52 -8.59 -13.98
C LEU A 291 -21.56 -8.71 -15.11
N PRO A 292 -22.78 -8.15 -14.94
CA PRO A 292 -23.79 -8.11 -16.00
C PRO A 292 -23.27 -7.46 -17.28
N GLU A 293 -23.81 -7.84 -18.44
CA GLU A 293 -23.45 -7.22 -19.74
C GLU A 293 -23.77 -5.73 -19.81
N SER A 294 -24.73 -5.25 -19.01
CA SER A 294 -25.04 -3.84 -18.86
C SER A 294 -24.00 -3.04 -18.05
N SER A 295 -23.01 -3.71 -17.43
CA SER A 295 -21.99 -3.05 -16.63
C SER A 295 -20.98 -2.29 -17.48
N PHE A 296 -20.88 -0.98 -17.24
CA PHE A 296 -19.84 -0.14 -17.84
C PHE A 296 -18.43 -0.65 -17.51
N ILE A 297 -18.19 -1.10 -16.27
CA ILE A 297 -16.88 -1.59 -15.83
C ILE A 297 -16.47 -2.83 -16.64
N ARG A 298 -17.42 -3.74 -16.90
CA ARG A 298 -17.18 -4.92 -17.75
C ARG A 298 -16.80 -4.51 -19.17
N ALA A 299 -17.54 -3.59 -19.77
CA ALA A 299 -17.25 -3.08 -21.11
C ALA A 299 -15.89 -2.36 -21.18
N ALA A 300 -15.59 -1.51 -20.20
CA ALA A 300 -14.35 -0.76 -20.10
C ALA A 300 -13.13 -1.68 -19.98
N VAL A 301 -13.19 -2.68 -19.10
CA VAL A 301 -12.10 -3.65 -18.94
C VAL A 301 -11.99 -4.60 -20.14
N GLY A 302 -13.10 -4.95 -20.79
CA GLY A 302 -13.06 -5.62 -22.10
C GLY A 302 -12.29 -4.81 -23.14
N PHE A 303 -12.42 -3.48 -23.11
CA PHE A 303 -11.65 -2.58 -23.98
C PHE A 303 -10.16 -2.54 -23.59
N PHE A 304 -9.82 -2.57 -22.30
CA PHE A 304 -8.42 -2.65 -21.83
C PHE A 304 -7.74 -3.93 -22.32
N ILE A 305 -8.42 -5.07 -22.18
CA ILE A 305 -7.93 -6.37 -22.64
C ILE A 305 -7.71 -6.37 -24.15
N THR A 306 -8.63 -5.75 -24.91
CA THR A 306 -8.50 -5.62 -26.36
C THR A 306 -7.29 -4.75 -26.73
N GLY A 307 -7.09 -3.64 -26.03
CA GLY A 307 -5.90 -2.79 -26.17
C GLY A 307 -4.61 -3.56 -25.87
N GLY A 308 -4.55 -4.27 -24.74
CA GLY A 308 -3.40 -5.06 -24.33
C GLY A 308 -3.05 -6.22 -25.29
N LYS A 309 -4.04 -6.78 -25.99
CA LYS A 309 -3.83 -7.86 -26.97
C LYS A 309 -3.46 -7.35 -28.37
N LYS A 310 -4.09 -6.28 -28.84
CA LYS A 310 -3.96 -5.81 -30.23
C LYS A 310 -2.97 -4.64 -30.40
N GLY A 311 -2.59 -3.97 -29.33
CA GLY A 311 -1.64 -2.87 -29.35
C GLY A 311 -2.16 -1.55 -29.96
N PRO A 312 -1.30 -0.52 -29.98
CA PRO A 312 -1.66 0.84 -30.40
C PRO A 312 -1.99 0.96 -31.90
N GLU A 313 -1.50 0.02 -32.73
CA GLU A 313 -1.79 -0.02 -34.17
C GLU A 313 -3.26 -0.35 -34.46
N SER A 314 -3.88 -1.16 -33.60
CA SER A 314 -5.27 -1.61 -33.75
C SER A 314 -6.25 -0.85 -32.86
N VAL A 315 -5.79 -0.36 -31.70
CA VAL A 315 -6.61 0.38 -30.75
C VAL A 315 -6.02 1.78 -30.56
N PRO A 316 -6.70 2.84 -31.06
CA PRO A 316 -6.23 4.20 -30.91
C PRO A 316 -6.05 4.60 -29.43
N PRO A 317 -4.90 5.19 -29.05
CA PRO A 317 -4.67 5.65 -27.67
C PRO A 317 -5.72 6.66 -27.18
N SER A 318 -6.25 7.50 -28.07
CA SER A 318 -7.29 8.48 -27.74
C SER A 318 -8.58 7.83 -27.23
N LEU A 319 -8.98 6.68 -27.80
CA LEU A 319 -10.17 5.95 -27.36
C LEU A 319 -9.91 5.24 -26.03
N LEU A 320 -8.72 4.64 -25.87
CA LEU A 320 -8.32 4.00 -24.62
C LEU A 320 -8.30 5.01 -23.47
N LYS A 321 -7.79 6.22 -23.71
CA LYS A 321 -7.79 7.33 -22.76
C LYS A 321 -9.20 7.68 -22.29
N VAL A 322 -10.15 7.83 -23.22
CA VAL A 322 -11.54 8.20 -22.89
C VAL A 322 -12.19 7.16 -21.97
N VAL A 323 -11.88 5.88 -22.17
CA VAL A 323 -12.43 4.79 -21.34
C VAL A 323 -11.69 4.66 -20.00
N MET A 324 -10.37 4.85 -19.98
CA MET A 324 -9.54 4.72 -18.78
C MET A 324 -9.73 5.86 -17.79
N LYS A 325 -9.88 7.10 -18.27
CA LYS A 325 -9.94 8.28 -17.41
C LYS A 325 -11.05 8.23 -16.35
N PRO A 326 -12.31 7.88 -16.67
CA PRO A 326 -13.35 7.70 -15.65
C PRO A 326 -13.00 6.64 -14.61
N ILE A 327 -12.37 5.53 -15.04
CA ILE A 327 -11.98 4.44 -14.13
C ILE A 327 -10.90 4.92 -13.15
N ALA A 328 -9.89 5.65 -13.63
CA ALA A 328 -8.84 6.23 -12.80
C ALA A 328 -9.41 7.26 -11.80
N THR A 329 -10.21 8.22 -12.28
CA THR A 329 -10.78 9.28 -11.43
C THR A 329 -11.73 8.75 -10.35
N VAL A 330 -12.60 7.79 -10.68
CA VAL A 330 -13.51 7.19 -9.69
C VAL A 330 -12.76 6.31 -8.69
N GLY A 331 -11.61 5.74 -9.09
CA GLY A 331 -10.74 4.95 -8.22
C GLY A 331 -10.24 5.71 -6.99
N GLU A 332 -10.13 7.04 -7.06
CA GLU A 332 -9.74 7.88 -5.92
C GLU A 332 -10.76 7.83 -4.77
N SER A 333 -12.04 7.64 -5.10
CA SER A 333 -13.14 7.65 -4.12
C SER A 333 -13.66 6.25 -3.78
N TYR A 334 -13.46 5.27 -4.68
CA TYR A 334 -14.03 3.93 -4.54
C TYR A 334 -13.04 2.82 -4.93
N GLN A 335 -13.10 1.72 -4.18
CA GLN A 335 -12.38 0.50 -4.51
C GLN A 335 -13.25 -0.39 -5.41
N TYR A 336 -12.66 -0.91 -6.49
CA TYR A 336 -13.40 -1.73 -7.44
C TYR A 336 -13.56 -3.19 -6.96
N PRO A 337 -14.53 -3.94 -7.50
CA PRO A 337 -14.65 -5.36 -7.22
C PRO A 337 -13.35 -6.12 -7.57
N PRO A 338 -13.06 -7.26 -6.93
CA PRO A 338 -11.79 -7.96 -7.11
C PRO A 338 -11.51 -8.34 -8.57
N VAL A 339 -10.35 -7.94 -9.07
CA VAL A 339 -9.82 -8.31 -10.40
C VAL A 339 -8.29 -8.35 -10.36
N ASN A 340 -7.69 -9.14 -11.25
CA ASN A 340 -6.25 -9.16 -11.43
C ASN A 340 -5.77 -7.92 -12.20
N TRP A 341 -5.62 -6.80 -11.49
CA TRP A 341 -5.10 -5.54 -12.05
C TRP A 341 -3.75 -5.70 -12.76
N ALA A 342 -2.90 -6.60 -12.28
CA ALA A 342 -1.60 -6.85 -12.90
C ALA A 342 -1.75 -7.43 -14.32
N ALA A 343 -2.66 -8.38 -14.51
CA ALA A 343 -2.96 -8.96 -15.82
C ALA A 343 -3.58 -7.94 -16.79
N LEU A 344 -4.38 -7.01 -16.28
CA LEU A 344 -5.04 -5.98 -17.09
C LEU A 344 -4.09 -4.85 -17.53
N LEU A 345 -3.28 -4.34 -16.59
CA LEU A 345 -2.51 -3.11 -16.80
C LEU A 345 -1.09 -3.39 -17.31
N SER A 346 -0.49 -4.54 -16.99
CA SER A 346 0.88 -4.87 -17.43
C SER A 346 1.06 -4.86 -18.96
N PRO A 347 0.14 -5.42 -19.78
CA PRO A 347 0.24 -5.31 -21.23
C PRO A 347 0.17 -3.86 -21.72
N LEU A 348 -0.73 -3.05 -21.16
CA LEU A 348 -0.88 -1.64 -21.53
C LEU A 348 0.37 -0.81 -21.19
N MET A 349 1.01 -1.10 -20.06
CA MET A 349 2.24 -0.44 -19.63
C MET A 349 3.48 -0.84 -20.47
N ARG A 350 3.48 -2.03 -21.07
CA ARG A 350 4.59 -2.52 -21.91
C ARG A 350 4.48 -2.07 -23.37
N LEU A 351 3.27 -1.75 -23.81
CA LEU A 351 2.99 -1.32 -25.18
C LEU A 351 3.13 0.19 -25.30
N ASN A 352 3.62 0.67 -26.45
CA ASN A 352 3.87 2.10 -26.69
C ASN A 352 2.58 2.89 -27.01
N PHE A 353 1.64 2.93 -26.06
CA PHE A 353 0.41 3.74 -26.17
C PHE A 353 0.62 5.23 -25.88
N GLY A 354 1.79 5.61 -25.36
CA GLY A 354 2.15 6.99 -24.99
C GLY A 354 2.05 7.27 -23.49
N GLU A 355 2.60 8.41 -23.08
CA GLU A 355 2.76 8.79 -21.66
C GLU A 355 1.43 8.92 -20.91
N GLU A 356 0.37 9.40 -21.56
CA GLU A 356 -0.93 9.61 -20.91
C GLU A 356 -1.59 8.29 -20.47
N ILE A 357 -1.47 7.23 -21.29
CA ILE A 357 -2.00 5.92 -20.94
C ILE A 357 -1.17 5.28 -19.83
N GLN A 358 0.16 5.46 -19.88
CA GLN A 358 1.06 5.02 -18.82
C GLN A 358 0.74 5.69 -17.47
N GLN A 359 0.45 6.99 -17.49
CA GLN A 359 0.00 7.73 -16.31
C GLN A 359 -1.32 7.18 -15.78
N LEU A 360 -2.34 7.00 -16.62
CA LEU A 360 -3.65 6.46 -16.21
C LEU A 360 -3.54 5.03 -15.63
N CYS A 361 -2.67 4.19 -16.18
CA CYS A 361 -2.38 2.87 -15.60
C CYS A 361 -1.82 2.99 -14.18
N LEU A 362 -0.86 3.90 -13.94
CA LEU A 362 -0.27 4.11 -12.62
C LEU A 362 -1.26 4.75 -11.64
N GLU A 363 -2.12 5.68 -12.08
CA GLU A 363 -3.21 6.24 -11.27
C GLU A 363 -4.16 5.13 -10.78
N ILE A 364 -4.53 4.19 -11.65
CA ILE A 364 -5.34 3.03 -11.26
C ILE A 364 -4.58 2.13 -10.27
N MET A 365 -3.29 1.85 -10.49
CA MET A 365 -2.50 1.04 -9.55
C MET A 365 -2.40 1.68 -8.16
N VAL A 366 -2.14 2.99 -8.11
CA VAL A 366 -2.03 3.76 -6.87
C VAL A 366 -3.35 3.77 -6.11
N THR A 367 -4.45 4.05 -6.78
CA THR A 367 -5.78 4.11 -6.15
C THR A 367 -6.27 2.75 -5.66
N GLN A 368 -5.88 1.66 -6.33
CA GLN A 368 -6.28 0.29 -5.96
C GLN A 368 -5.25 -0.46 -5.11
N ALA A 369 -4.12 0.16 -4.75
CA ALA A 369 -3.05 -0.48 -3.98
C ALA A 369 -3.51 -0.99 -2.60
N GLN A 370 -4.49 -0.31 -2.00
CA GLN A 370 -5.03 -0.71 -0.70
C GLN A 370 -5.87 -1.99 -0.76
N SER A 371 -6.66 -2.18 -1.83
CA SER A 371 -7.61 -3.28 -1.95
C SER A 371 -7.07 -4.49 -2.71
N SER A 372 -6.00 -4.30 -3.50
CA SER A 372 -5.49 -5.34 -4.40
C SER A 372 -3.98 -5.54 -4.28
N GLN A 373 -3.58 -6.70 -3.77
CA GLN A 373 -2.18 -7.12 -3.68
C GLN A 373 -1.51 -7.21 -5.07
N ASN A 374 -2.26 -7.57 -6.13
CA ASN A 374 -1.74 -7.64 -7.49
C ASN A 374 -1.46 -6.25 -8.08
N ALA A 375 -2.30 -5.25 -7.77
CA ALA A 375 -2.03 -3.86 -8.16
C ALA A 375 -0.76 -3.34 -7.47
N THR A 376 -0.63 -3.62 -6.18
CA THR A 376 0.52 -3.24 -5.35
C THR A 376 1.82 -3.91 -5.80
N ALA A 377 1.79 -5.21 -6.12
CA ALA A 377 2.95 -5.91 -6.64
C ALA A 377 3.41 -5.33 -7.99
N LEU A 378 2.47 -5.00 -8.88
CA LEU A 378 2.80 -4.36 -10.16
C LEU A 378 3.35 -2.94 -9.96
N LEU A 379 2.74 -2.14 -9.07
CA LEU A 379 3.25 -0.82 -8.71
C LEU A 379 4.68 -0.91 -8.17
N GLY A 380 4.94 -1.87 -7.28
CA GLY A 380 6.25 -2.17 -6.71
C GLY A 380 7.35 -2.43 -7.77
N LEU A 381 7.01 -3.06 -8.89
CA LEU A 381 7.94 -3.25 -10.01
C LEU A 381 8.26 -1.94 -10.73
N TRP A 382 7.27 -1.06 -10.92
CA TRP A 382 7.42 0.19 -11.66
C TRP A 382 8.09 1.32 -10.85
N VAL A 383 8.09 1.22 -9.53
CA VAL A 383 8.81 2.14 -8.63
C VAL A 383 10.28 1.74 -8.40
N MET A 384 10.76 0.68 -9.04
CA MET A 384 12.14 0.22 -8.96
C MET A 384 12.93 0.46 -10.26
N PRO A 385 14.27 0.66 -10.18
CA PRO A 385 15.13 0.60 -11.35
C PRO A 385 15.05 -0.76 -12.08
N PRO A 386 15.12 -0.80 -13.42
CA PRO A 386 15.31 0.32 -14.35
C PRO A 386 14.01 1.04 -14.76
N LEU A 387 12.83 0.50 -14.41
CA LEU A 387 11.54 0.98 -14.91
C LEU A 387 11.23 2.41 -14.47
N ILE A 388 11.56 2.76 -13.23
CA ILE A 388 11.36 4.12 -12.71
C ILE A 388 12.11 5.18 -13.51
N HIS A 389 13.27 4.84 -14.10
CA HIS A 389 14.04 5.79 -14.90
C HIS A 389 13.35 6.11 -16.22
N GLY A 390 12.65 5.14 -16.81
CA GLY A 390 11.89 5.28 -18.06
C GLY A 390 10.58 6.05 -17.94
N LEU A 391 10.15 6.44 -16.72
CA LEU A 391 8.94 7.22 -16.50
C LEU A 391 9.14 8.71 -16.82
N SER A 392 8.11 9.36 -17.35
CA SER A 392 8.11 10.80 -17.60
C SER A 392 8.13 11.62 -16.30
N LEU A 393 8.50 12.90 -16.40
CA LEU A 393 8.62 13.78 -15.25
C LEU A 393 7.27 13.99 -14.53
N ASN A 394 6.17 14.07 -15.28
CA ASN A 394 4.81 14.19 -14.73
C ASN A 394 4.40 12.95 -13.92
N ILE A 395 4.74 11.76 -14.41
CA ILE A 395 4.45 10.51 -13.71
C ILE A 395 5.28 10.42 -12.42
N LYS A 396 6.57 10.75 -12.48
CA LYS A 396 7.45 10.81 -11.29
C LYS A 396 6.90 11.78 -10.25
N LYS A 397 6.45 12.97 -10.69
CA LYS A 397 5.80 13.96 -9.83
C LYS A 397 4.55 13.39 -9.14
N TYR A 398 3.68 12.72 -9.90
CA TYR A 398 2.48 12.09 -9.37
C TYR A 398 2.79 11.01 -8.33
N LEU A 399 3.75 10.11 -8.60
CA LEU A 399 4.17 9.07 -7.67
C LEU A 399 4.74 9.62 -6.36
N LEU A 400 5.50 10.73 -6.43
CA LEU A 400 6.01 11.40 -5.23
C LEU A 400 4.87 11.95 -4.37
N VAL A 401 3.96 12.73 -4.96
CA VAL A 401 2.84 13.34 -4.22
C VAL A 401 1.89 12.27 -3.65
N THR A 402 1.66 11.17 -4.38
CA THR A 402 0.73 10.11 -3.98
C THR A 402 1.36 9.00 -3.13
N ALA A 403 2.64 9.11 -2.79
CA ALA A 403 3.33 8.16 -1.89
C ALA A 403 2.51 7.74 -0.65
N PRO A 404 1.79 8.63 0.06
CA PRO A 404 1.03 8.25 1.25
C PRO A 404 -0.08 7.21 0.99
N LEU A 405 -0.59 7.13 -0.24
CA LEU A 405 -1.69 6.22 -0.60
C LEU A 405 -1.23 4.76 -0.70
N TRP A 406 0.01 4.54 -1.13
CA TRP A 406 0.48 3.20 -1.53
C TRP A 406 1.72 2.71 -0.77
N ILE A 407 2.51 3.61 -0.16
CA ILE A 407 3.79 3.25 0.47
C ILE A 407 3.65 2.22 1.60
N LYS A 408 2.50 2.15 2.28
CA LYS A 408 2.25 1.15 3.34
C LYS A 408 1.89 -0.25 2.82
N HIS A 409 1.64 -0.38 1.52
CA HIS A 409 1.16 -1.62 0.91
C HIS A 409 2.27 -2.37 0.15
N VAL A 410 3.28 -1.65 -0.34
CA VAL A 410 4.40 -2.18 -1.13
C VAL A 410 5.44 -2.84 -0.21
N SER A 411 6.31 -3.71 -0.74
CA SER A 411 7.35 -4.36 0.06
C SER A 411 8.45 -3.39 0.50
N ASP A 412 9.08 -3.65 1.64
CA ASP A 412 10.14 -2.81 2.20
C ASP A 412 11.32 -2.59 1.24
N GLU A 413 11.73 -3.63 0.49
CA GLU A 413 12.81 -3.54 -0.50
C GLU A 413 12.47 -2.57 -1.65
N GLN A 414 11.22 -2.63 -2.13
CA GLN A 414 10.74 -1.78 -3.21
C GLN A 414 10.60 -0.32 -2.75
N ILE A 415 10.18 -0.10 -1.50
CA ILE A 415 10.08 1.24 -0.91
C ILE A 415 11.48 1.84 -0.72
N LEU A 416 12.43 1.06 -0.21
CA LEU A 416 13.82 1.50 -0.06
C LEU A 416 14.38 1.95 -1.41
N GLY A 417 14.22 1.14 -2.46
CA GLY A 417 14.66 1.52 -3.79
C GLY A 417 13.96 2.76 -4.34
N PHE A 418 12.66 2.96 -4.09
CA PHE A 418 11.95 4.19 -4.48
C PHE A 418 12.47 5.43 -3.75
N VAL A 419 12.67 5.32 -2.43
CA VAL A 419 13.15 6.42 -1.58
C VAL A 419 14.55 6.84 -2.01
N GLU A 420 15.47 5.90 -2.22
CA GLU A 420 16.83 6.21 -2.60
C GLU A 420 16.96 6.70 -4.05
N ASN A 421 16.30 6.02 -5.00
CA ASN A 421 16.51 6.26 -6.43
C ASN A 421 15.61 7.36 -7.03
N LEU A 422 14.55 7.79 -6.34
CA LEU A 422 13.72 8.91 -6.77
C LEU A 422 13.62 10.00 -5.71
N MET A 423 13.12 9.69 -4.50
CA MET A 423 12.80 10.72 -3.51
C MET A 423 14.03 11.51 -3.04
N VAL A 424 15.13 10.82 -2.72
CA VAL A 424 16.41 11.44 -2.33
C VAL A 424 17.23 11.85 -3.55
N ALA A 425 17.25 11.03 -4.60
CA ALA A 425 18.04 11.27 -5.81
C ALA A 425 17.74 12.60 -6.52
N VAL A 426 16.51 13.11 -6.41
CA VAL A 426 16.10 14.42 -6.96
C VAL A 426 16.91 15.59 -6.35
N PHE A 427 17.45 15.44 -5.14
CA PHE A 427 18.27 16.45 -4.45
C PHE A 427 19.77 16.32 -4.71
N GLN A 428 20.23 15.24 -5.33
CA GLN A 428 21.66 15.00 -5.57
C GLN A 428 22.13 15.81 -6.78
N ALA A 429 23.15 16.65 -6.65
CA ALA A 429 23.61 17.51 -7.75
C ALA A 429 24.13 16.77 -9.00
N ALA A 430 24.55 15.50 -8.85
CA ALA A 430 25.11 14.68 -9.93
C ALA A 430 24.08 13.76 -10.62
N SER A 431 22.81 13.78 -10.19
CA SER A 431 21.79 12.89 -10.72
C SER A 431 21.18 13.44 -12.02
N PRO A 432 20.86 12.58 -13.00
CA PRO A 432 20.08 12.99 -14.18
C PRO A 432 18.63 13.38 -13.82
N LEU A 433 18.18 13.15 -12.58
CA LEU A 433 16.84 13.45 -12.07
C LEU A 433 16.73 14.79 -11.34
N SER A 434 17.83 15.55 -11.21
CA SER A 434 17.91 16.81 -10.48
C SER A 434 17.14 17.91 -11.19
N SER A 435 15.82 17.87 -11.04
CA SER A 435 14.91 18.86 -11.57
C SER A 435 14.31 19.64 -10.40
N PRO A 436 14.38 20.99 -10.43
CA PRO A 436 13.88 21.82 -9.33
C PRO A 436 12.36 21.65 -9.11
N GLU A 437 11.62 21.17 -10.12
CA GLU A 437 10.17 20.96 -10.05
C GLU A 437 9.76 19.72 -9.25
N LEU A 438 10.64 18.71 -9.14
CA LEU A 438 10.36 17.48 -8.40
C LEU A 438 10.67 17.62 -6.90
N CYS A 439 11.57 18.53 -6.50
CA CYS A 439 11.98 18.72 -5.10
C CYS A 439 10.78 19.03 -4.17
N PRO A 440 9.87 19.98 -4.49
CA PRO A 440 8.71 20.24 -3.65
C PRO A 440 7.76 19.04 -3.56
N SER A 441 7.60 18.33 -4.68
CA SER A 441 6.71 17.16 -4.78
C SER A 441 7.21 15.99 -3.92
N ALA A 442 8.53 15.80 -3.88
CA ALA A 442 9.18 14.79 -3.03
C ALA A 442 8.99 15.10 -1.54
N LEU A 443 9.19 16.34 -1.12
CA LEU A 443 9.01 16.75 0.27
C LEU A 443 7.54 16.76 0.69
N GLN A 444 6.63 17.17 -0.19
CA GLN A 444 5.19 17.08 0.05
C GLN A 444 4.76 15.62 0.28
N GLY A 445 5.18 14.72 -0.60
CA GLY A 445 4.90 13.28 -0.48
C GLY A 445 5.47 12.68 0.81
N LEU A 446 6.72 13.02 1.15
CA LEU A 446 7.40 12.59 2.37
C LEU A 446 6.66 13.08 3.62
N SER A 447 6.34 14.38 3.70
CA SER A 447 5.62 14.96 4.84
C SER A 447 4.25 14.28 5.03
N GLN A 448 3.51 14.06 3.95
CA GLN A 448 2.21 13.39 4.02
C GLN A 448 2.33 11.90 4.38
N ALA A 449 3.40 11.22 3.94
CA ALA A 449 3.65 9.82 4.28
C ALA A 449 4.00 9.66 5.78
N MET A 450 4.71 10.63 6.35
CA MET A 450 5.02 10.66 7.78
C MET A 450 3.78 10.93 8.65
N LYS A 451 2.76 11.60 8.12
CA LYS A 451 1.46 11.81 8.80
C LYS A 451 0.54 10.59 8.82
N LEU A 452 0.94 9.50 8.17
CA LEU A 452 0.12 8.29 8.16
C LEU A 452 -0.03 7.73 9.59
N PRO A 453 -1.23 7.25 9.96
CA PRO A 453 -1.42 6.66 11.29
C PRO A 453 -0.64 5.35 11.40
N SER A 454 0.18 5.22 12.45
CA SER A 454 0.87 3.98 12.83
C SER A 454 1.67 3.30 11.72
N PRO A 455 2.67 3.96 11.10
CA PRO A 455 3.56 3.31 10.15
C PRO A 455 4.36 2.19 10.86
N ALA A 456 4.66 1.11 10.13
CA ALA A 456 5.56 0.08 10.64
C ALA A 456 6.92 0.72 11.00
N TYR A 457 7.55 0.24 12.08
CA TYR A 457 8.80 0.82 12.59
C TYR A 457 9.89 0.96 11.51
N HIS A 458 10.00 -0.04 10.63
CA HIS A 458 10.94 -0.04 9.51
C HIS A 458 10.67 1.11 8.52
N LEU A 459 9.42 1.27 8.08
CA LEU A 459 9.00 2.35 7.20
C LEU A 459 9.26 3.72 7.85
N TRP A 460 8.92 3.87 9.14
CA TRP A 460 9.18 5.10 9.88
C TRP A 460 10.67 5.45 9.91
N SER A 461 11.52 4.49 10.28
CA SER A 461 12.97 4.66 10.30
C SER A 461 13.52 5.11 8.94
N LEU A 462 13.03 4.50 7.86
CA LEU A 462 13.42 4.84 6.49
C LEU A 462 13.03 6.28 6.10
N LEU A 463 11.80 6.72 6.43
CA LEU A 463 11.35 8.09 6.15
C LEU A 463 12.12 9.13 6.97
N CYS A 464 12.44 8.81 8.22
CA CYS A 464 13.29 9.63 9.09
C CYS A 464 14.71 9.77 8.52
N GLU A 465 15.31 8.66 8.05
CA GLU A 465 16.62 8.67 7.41
C GLU A 465 16.62 9.46 6.10
N ALA A 466 15.59 9.29 5.27
CA ALA A 466 15.41 10.06 4.05
C ALA A 466 15.31 11.57 4.32
N THR A 467 14.56 11.97 5.36
CA THR A 467 14.46 13.37 5.78
C THR A 467 15.82 13.94 6.16
N GLY A 468 16.63 13.19 6.92
CA GLY A 468 18.01 13.57 7.27
C GLY A 468 18.91 13.74 6.03
N LYS A 469 18.92 12.73 5.14
CA LYS A 469 19.69 12.77 3.88
C LYS A 469 19.31 13.98 3.01
N ILE A 470 18.01 14.27 2.87
CA ILE A 470 17.54 15.41 2.08
C ILE A 470 17.95 16.74 2.74
N PHE A 471 17.85 16.86 4.07
CA PHE A 471 18.30 18.05 4.79
C PHE A 471 19.80 18.31 4.59
N ASP A 472 20.63 17.27 4.60
CA ASP A 472 22.07 17.38 4.34
C ASP A 472 22.36 17.85 2.91
N LEU A 473 21.61 17.36 1.93
CA LEU A 473 21.72 17.72 0.52
C LEU A 473 21.22 19.14 0.20
N LEU A 474 20.34 19.73 1.02
CA LEU A 474 19.87 21.10 0.79
C LEU A 474 21.00 22.13 0.93
N PRO A 475 20.99 23.21 0.11
CA PRO A 475 21.96 24.28 0.20
C PRO A 475 22.03 24.90 1.60
N ASN A 476 23.24 25.22 2.07
CA ASN A 476 23.43 25.86 3.37
C ASN A 476 22.93 27.32 3.40
N LYS A 477 22.94 28.00 2.24
CA LYS A 477 22.43 29.35 2.07
C LYS A 477 21.05 29.33 1.41
N ILE A 478 20.07 29.93 2.07
CA ILE A 478 18.67 29.89 1.64
C ILE A 478 18.40 30.97 0.59
N ARG A 479 17.99 30.56 -0.61
CA ARG A 479 17.42 31.48 -1.61
C ARG A 479 15.92 31.65 -1.34
N ARG A 480 15.38 32.84 -1.63
CA ARG A 480 13.95 33.15 -1.44
C ARG A 480 13.03 32.20 -2.22
N ASN A 481 13.43 31.81 -3.43
CA ASN A 481 12.66 30.89 -4.27
C ASN A 481 12.64 29.45 -3.72
N ASP A 482 13.65 29.08 -2.94
CA ASP A 482 13.81 27.73 -2.39
C ASP A 482 13.24 27.61 -0.96
N LEU A 483 12.67 28.70 -0.42
CA LEU A 483 12.18 28.79 0.96
C LEU A 483 11.13 27.72 1.28
N GLU A 484 10.28 27.39 0.30
CA GLU A 484 9.26 26.35 0.43
C GLU A 484 9.86 24.95 0.72
N LEU A 485 11.07 24.67 0.23
CA LEU A 485 11.75 23.40 0.51
C LEU A 485 12.14 23.28 1.99
N TYR A 486 12.66 24.35 2.58
CA TYR A 486 13.04 24.36 4.00
C TYR A 486 11.81 24.31 4.91
N ILE A 487 10.72 24.99 4.53
CA ILE A 487 9.43 24.89 5.22
C ILE A 487 8.91 23.45 5.16
N SER A 488 8.96 22.81 4.00
CA SER A 488 8.49 21.44 3.82
C SER A 488 9.32 20.43 4.62
N ILE A 489 10.64 20.59 4.71
CA ILE A 489 11.46 19.77 5.61
C ILE A 489 11.09 20.00 7.08
N ALA A 490 10.86 21.26 7.48
CA ALA A 490 10.42 21.54 8.83
C ALA A 490 9.07 20.85 9.15
N GLN A 491 8.18 20.74 8.18
CA GLN A 491 6.93 19.97 8.31
C GLN A 491 7.16 18.45 8.38
N CYS A 492 8.21 17.90 7.77
CA CYS A 492 8.58 16.49 7.99
C CYS A 492 9.11 16.29 9.42
N LEU A 493 10.00 17.18 9.87
CA LEU A 493 10.59 17.13 11.21
C LEU A 493 9.56 17.33 12.33
N SER A 494 8.46 18.05 12.07
CA SER A 494 7.40 18.22 13.08
C SER A 494 6.68 16.93 13.43
N GLU A 495 6.67 15.94 12.54
CA GLU A 495 6.07 14.62 12.80
C GLU A 495 7.03 13.70 13.58
N MET A 496 8.33 14.03 13.64
CA MET A 496 9.35 13.21 14.30
C MET A 496 9.36 13.41 15.82
N THR A 497 10.04 12.50 16.53
CA THR A 497 10.33 12.70 17.96
C THR A 497 11.30 13.86 18.17
N ASP A 498 11.27 14.47 19.35
CA ASP A 498 12.13 15.62 19.68
C ASP A 498 13.61 15.29 19.54
N ASP A 499 14.02 14.09 19.97
CA ASP A 499 15.42 13.64 19.90
C ASP A 499 15.89 13.48 18.46
N GLU A 500 15.07 12.86 17.59
CA GLU A 500 15.40 12.67 16.19
C GLU A 500 15.44 13.98 15.41
N ALA A 501 14.46 14.86 15.63
CA ALA A 501 14.40 16.17 14.99
C ALA A 501 15.58 17.06 15.43
N ASN A 502 15.93 17.05 16.72
CA ASN A 502 17.08 17.79 17.23
C ASN A 502 18.41 17.27 16.69
N ARG A 503 18.54 15.95 16.49
CA ARG A 503 19.71 15.31 15.87
C ARG A 503 19.90 15.77 14.43
N ILE A 504 18.82 15.82 13.63
CA ILE A 504 18.90 16.23 12.22
C ILE A 504 19.22 17.72 12.10
N VAL A 505 18.55 18.58 12.88
CA VAL A 505 18.75 20.03 12.82
C VAL A 505 19.84 20.48 13.78
N GLN A 506 20.93 19.73 13.91
CA GLN A 506 22.08 20.17 14.70
C GLN A 506 22.78 21.33 13.99
N ILE A 507 23.03 22.42 14.73
CA ILE A 507 23.73 23.58 14.18
C ILE A 507 25.22 23.24 14.13
N THR A 508 25.76 23.08 12.92
CA THR A 508 27.20 22.90 12.67
C THR A 508 27.77 24.16 12.01
N GLU A 509 29.09 24.35 12.04
CA GLU A 509 29.75 25.55 11.50
C GLU A 509 29.37 25.85 10.03
N ASN A 510 29.12 24.80 9.24
CA ASN A 510 28.81 24.92 7.81
C ASN A 510 27.31 25.04 7.51
N SER A 511 26.41 24.73 8.46
CA SER A 511 24.95 24.66 8.25
C SER A 511 24.15 25.73 9.01
N ILE A 512 24.82 26.74 9.58
CA ILE A 512 24.23 27.70 10.53
C ILE A 512 22.94 28.32 9.99
N GLU A 513 22.93 28.89 8.78
CA GLU A 513 21.73 29.54 8.22
C GLU A 513 20.56 28.56 8.04
N LYS A 514 20.76 27.41 7.38
CA LYS A 514 19.69 26.42 7.16
C LYS A 514 19.16 25.81 8.45
N ALA A 515 20.05 25.41 9.36
CA ALA A 515 19.67 24.78 10.62
C ALA A 515 18.96 25.78 11.54
N THR A 516 19.45 27.03 11.58
CA THR A 516 18.80 28.10 12.34
C THR A 516 17.41 28.38 11.81
N PHE A 517 17.24 28.54 10.49
CA PHE A 517 15.93 28.80 9.90
C PHE A 517 14.92 27.69 10.22
N VAL A 518 15.29 26.41 10.03
CA VAL A 518 14.39 25.28 10.30
C VAL A 518 14.00 25.21 11.77
N ARG A 519 14.96 25.39 12.70
CA ARG A 519 14.66 25.47 14.16
C ARG A 519 13.71 26.62 14.48
N LEU A 520 14.01 27.80 13.94
CA LEU A 520 13.22 29.00 14.12
C LEU A 520 11.78 28.83 13.62
N TYR A 521 11.61 28.17 12.47
CA TYR A 521 10.30 27.79 11.96
C TYR A 521 9.57 26.85 12.92
N LEU A 522 10.21 25.76 13.38
CA LEU A 522 9.62 24.80 14.32
C LEU A 522 9.21 25.45 15.67
N VAL A 523 10.01 26.40 16.17
CA VAL A 523 9.67 27.19 17.36
C VAL A 523 8.49 28.12 17.08
N SER A 524 8.48 28.79 15.92
CA SER A 524 7.39 29.71 15.56
C SER A 524 6.03 29.03 15.42
N GLN A 525 6.02 27.76 15.00
CA GLN A 525 4.82 26.92 14.93
C GLN A 525 4.47 26.27 16.28
N GLY A 526 5.31 26.45 17.31
CA GLY A 526 5.13 25.89 18.64
C GLY A 526 5.48 24.41 18.79
N ARG A 527 6.01 23.76 17.74
CA ARG A 527 6.47 22.37 17.82
C ARG A 527 7.66 22.23 18.77
N PHE A 528 8.58 23.19 18.75
CA PHE A 528 9.67 23.31 19.73
C PHE A 528 9.39 24.41 20.75
N PRO A 529 9.85 24.27 22.01
CA PRO A 529 9.69 25.29 23.03
C PRO A 529 10.55 26.53 22.72
N LEU A 530 10.07 27.71 23.11
CA LEU A 530 10.81 28.98 22.96
C LEU A 530 12.20 28.96 23.63
N VAL A 531 12.36 28.18 24.70
CA VAL A 531 13.66 27.97 25.37
C VAL A 531 14.76 27.48 24.41
N GLY A 532 14.38 26.72 23.37
CA GLY A 532 15.32 26.26 22.33
C GLY A 532 15.96 27.38 21.49
N LEU A 533 15.42 28.61 21.55
CA LEU A 533 16.04 29.78 20.91
C LEU A 533 17.37 30.17 21.58
N THR A 534 17.57 29.83 22.85
CA THR A 534 18.80 30.20 23.57
C THR A 534 20.04 29.57 22.94
N ASP A 535 19.94 28.34 22.43
CA ASP A 535 21.02 27.69 21.70
C ASP A 535 21.27 28.34 20.34
N VAL A 536 20.21 28.78 19.66
CA VAL A 536 20.32 29.55 18.42
C VAL A 536 21.02 30.89 18.66
N LEU A 537 20.70 31.58 19.76
CA LEU A 537 21.34 32.85 20.13
C LEU A 537 22.83 32.68 20.38
N ARG A 538 23.23 31.63 21.11
CA ARG A 538 24.65 31.34 21.39
C ARG A 538 25.48 31.21 20.12
N VAL A 539 24.95 30.50 19.11
CA VAL A 539 25.63 30.34 17.82
C VAL A 539 25.55 31.62 16.97
N ALA A 540 24.40 32.29 16.95
CA ALA A 540 24.20 33.50 16.17
C ALA A 540 25.13 34.65 16.58
N MET A 541 25.46 34.76 17.87
CA MET A 541 26.40 35.75 18.39
C MET A 541 27.82 35.61 17.82
N GLN A 542 28.23 34.39 17.50
CA GLN A 542 29.56 34.06 16.97
C GLN A 542 29.63 34.09 15.43
N HIS A 543 28.48 34.19 14.76
CA HIS A 543 28.40 34.13 13.31
C HIS A 543 28.73 35.48 12.64
N GLN A 544 29.33 35.44 11.44
CA GLN A 544 29.67 36.68 10.70
C GLN A 544 28.43 37.44 10.22
N GLU A 545 27.34 36.75 9.90
CA GLU A 545 26.10 37.36 9.40
C GLU A 545 25.02 37.51 10.49
N LYS A 546 25.37 38.18 11.60
CA LYS A 546 24.47 38.40 12.76
C LYS A 546 23.12 39.04 12.35
N ALA A 547 23.15 40.01 11.44
CA ALA A 547 21.95 40.72 10.99
C ALA A 547 20.95 39.80 10.26
N THR A 548 21.43 38.87 9.43
CA THR A 548 20.57 37.92 8.72
C THR A 548 19.81 37.04 9.72
N LEU A 549 20.52 36.51 10.73
CA LEU A 549 19.94 35.66 11.77
C LEU A 549 18.99 36.45 12.69
N ALA A 550 19.35 37.68 13.08
CA ALA A 550 18.47 38.55 13.87
C ALA A 550 17.15 38.82 13.15
N TRP A 551 17.19 39.04 11.83
CA TRP A 551 15.97 39.24 11.03
C TRP A 551 15.10 37.97 11.00
N MET A 552 15.72 36.79 10.83
CA MET A 552 14.99 35.53 10.91
C MET A 552 14.35 35.33 12.29
N ILE A 553 15.07 35.66 13.37
CA ILE A 553 14.56 35.58 14.75
C ILE A 553 13.36 36.51 14.93
N LEU A 554 13.46 37.79 14.51
CA LEU A 554 12.35 38.75 14.58
C LEU A 554 11.07 38.21 13.90
N HIS A 555 11.20 37.70 12.68
CA HIS A 555 10.06 37.16 11.93
C HIS A 555 9.47 35.91 12.60
N SER A 556 10.32 35.06 13.21
CA SER A 556 9.91 33.88 13.97
C SER A 556 9.16 34.25 15.25
N LEU A 557 9.64 35.26 15.97
CA LEU A 557 9.00 35.76 17.20
C LEU A 557 7.63 36.37 16.90
N TYR A 558 7.51 37.08 15.78
CA TYR A 558 6.22 37.58 15.31
C TYR A 558 5.26 36.43 14.98
N GLN A 559 5.70 35.41 14.24
CA GLN A 559 4.86 34.25 13.96
C GLN A 559 4.48 33.45 15.19
N ALA A 560 5.38 33.29 16.17
CA ALA A 560 5.09 32.63 17.44
C ALA A 560 3.93 33.31 18.19
N ARG A 561 3.72 34.62 17.98
CA ARG A 561 2.54 35.30 18.51
C ARG A 561 1.27 35.00 17.72
N VAL A 562 1.36 34.92 16.40
CA VAL A 562 0.22 34.71 15.51
C VAL A 562 -0.31 33.28 15.63
N VAL A 563 0.58 32.29 15.75
CA VAL A 563 0.23 30.88 15.86
C VAL A 563 -0.17 30.55 17.30
N SER A 564 -1.40 30.06 17.47
CA SER A 564 -1.93 29.63 18.77
C SER A 564 -1.44 28.23 19.11
N HIS A 565 -0.41 28.11 19.95
CA HIS A 565 0.09 26.83 20.48
C HIS A 565 0.46 26.94 21.97
N ALA A 566 0.42 25.83 22.71
CA ALA A 566 0.74 25.80 24.14
C ALA A 566 2.17 26.29 24.43
N ASN A 567 3.12 25.99 23.54
CA ASN A 567 4.53 26.37 23.65
C ASN A 567 4.83 27.83 23.26
N THR A 568 3.91 28.52 22.57
CA THR A 568 4.05 29.92 22.14
C THR A 568 3.05 30.85 22.83
N GLY A 569 2.31 30.33 23.81
CA GLY A 569 1.37 31.09 24.64
C GLY A 569 2.01 32.28 25.34
N VAL A 570 1.19 33.25 25.76
CA VAL A 570 1.67 34.51 26.36
C VAL A 570 2.57 34.26 27.57
N LEU A 571 2.25 33.27 28.42
CA LEU A 571 3.07 32.90 29.58
C LEU A 571 4.45 32.37 29.15
N LYS A 572 4.54 31.53 28.11
CA LYS A 572 5.81 31.01 27.61
C LYS A 572 6.68 32.08 26.96
N ARG A 573 6.05 33.03 26.26
CA ARG A 573 6.74 34.24 25.75
C ARG A 573 7.29 35.09 26.88
N MET A 574 6.52 35.24 27.96
CA MET A 574 6.94 35.98 29.16
C MET A 574 8.09 35.30 29.89
N GLU A 575 7.99 34.00 30.15
CA GLU A 575 9.06 33.18 30.74
C GLU A 575 10.37 33.35 29.95
N TRP A 576 10.32 33.17 28.62
CA TRP A 576 11.49 33.28 27.77
C TRP A 576 12.10 34.69 27.74
N LEU A 577 11.27 35.75 27.71
CA LEU A 577 11.79 37.12 27.73
C LEU A 577 12.50 37.45 29.05
N LEU A 578 11.96 36.97 30.18
CA LEU A 578 12.57 37.11 31.49
C LEU A 578 13.90 36.32 31.59
N GLU A 579 13.96 35.12 31.02
CA GLU A 579 15.20 34.36 30.90
C GLU A 579 16.25 35.10 30.05
N LEU A 580 15.85 35.68 28.92
CA LEU A 580 16.71 36.50 28.08
C LEU A 580 17.27 37.71 28.84
N MET A 581 16.44 38.41 29.61
CA MET A 581 16.88 39.50 30.49
C MET A 581 17.94 39.02 31.49
N GLY A 582 17.71 37.87 32.13
CA GLY A 582 18.67 37.24 33.03
C GLY A 582 19.99 36.88 32.34
N TYR A 583 19.93 36.35 31.12
CA TYR A 583 21.08 35.99 30.30
C TYR A 583 21.92 37.22 29.90
N ILE A 584 21.26 38.29 29.44
CA ILE A 584 21.90 39.58 29.12
C ILE A 584 22.63 40.13 30.35
N ARG A 585 21.98 40.10 31.52
CA ARG A 585 22.58 40.55 32.78
C ARG A 585 23.84 39.73 33.11
N ASN A 586 23.77 38.41 33.00
CA ASN A 586 24.91 37.54 33.31
C ASN A 586 26.12 37.81 32.41
N ILE A 587 25.89 38.10 31.13
CA ILE A 587 26.96 38.50 30.20
C ILE A 587 27.51 39.88 30.56
N ALA A 588 26.65 40.86 30.86
CA ALA A 588 27.06 42.22 31.19
C ALA A 588 27.96 42.29 32.43
N TYR A 589 27.72 41.43 33.43
CA TYR A 589 28.54 41.30 34.63
C TYR A 589 29.65 40.24 34.51
N GLN A 590 29.88 39.69 33.31
CA GLN A 590 30.90 38.68 33.02
C GLN A 590 30.80 37.39 33.86
N SER A 591 29.61 37.10 34.43
CA SER A 591 29.37 35.84 35.14
C SER A 591 29.23 34.65 34.18
N THR A 592 28.98 34.92 32.89
CA THR A 592 29.03 33.96 31.80
C THR A 592 30.03 34.45 30.76
N SER A 593 31.10 33.68 30.49
CA SER A 593 32.12 34.04 29.50
C SER A 593 31.67 33.68 28.08
N ILE A 594 31.94 34.57 27.12
CA ILE A 594 31.69 34.35 25.69
C ILE A 594 33.05 34.19 25.02
N GLN A 595 33.23 33.08 24.31
CA GLN A 595 34.42 32.84 23.51
C GLN A 595 34.25 33.51 22.13
N ASN A 596 35.32 34.14 21.63
CA ASN A 596 35.48 34.62 20.25
C ASN A 596 34.62 35.82 19.79
N VAL A 597 34.05 36.63 20.69
CA VAL A 597 33.28 37.86 20.35
C VAL A 597 33.58 38.96 21.36
N VAL A 598 33.66 40.22 20.91
CA VAL A 598 33.82 41.39 21.78
C VAL A 598 32.55 41.59 22.63
N LEU A 599 32.72 41.92 23.91
CA LEU A 599 31.62 41.98 24.90
C LEU A 599 30.51 42.97 24.49
N ASP A 600 30.88 44.11 23.94
CA ASP A 600 29.96 45.16 23.48
C ASP A 600 29.12 44.70 22.27
N GLU A 601 29.74 44.07 21.27
CA GLU A 601 29.04 43.52 20.11
C GLU A 601 28.04 42.41 20.50
N ALA A 602 28.42 41.57 21.47
CA ALA A 602 27.59 40.51 22.01
C ALA A 602 26.36 41.07 22.72
N LEU A 603 26.54 42.08 23.58
CA LEU A 603 25.44 42.73 24.29
C LEU A 603 24.55 43.54 23.35
N ASP A 604 25.11 44.25 22.38
CA ASP A 604 24.35 45.00 21.38
C ASP A 604 23.46 44.07 20.54
N PHE A 605 23.97 42.89 20.16
CA PHE A 605 23.17 41.87 19.48
C PHE A 605 22.03 41.36 20.36
N LEU A 606 22.28 41.03 21.63
CA LEU A 606 21.24 40.52 22.52
C LEU A 606 20.18 41.59 22.86
N LEU A 607 20.58 42.85 22.97
CA LEU A 607 19.66 43.99 23.13
C LEU A 607 18.80 44.19 21.88
N LEU A 608 19.38 44.01 20.68
CA LEU A 608 18.60 43.97 19.44
C LEU A 608 17.57 42.84 19.48
N ILE A 609 17.95 41.63 19.89
CA ILE A 609 17.00 40.51 20.00
C ILE A 609 15.90 40.82 21.03
N PHE A 610 16.25 41.36 22.19
CA PHE A 610 15.27 41.81 23.19
C PHE A 610 14.29 42.82 22.59
N ALA A 611 14.79 43.82 21.85
CA ALA A 611 13.97 44.80 21.18
C ALA A 611 13.03 44.17 20.15
N THR A 612 13.54 43.23 19.33
CA THR A 612 12.72 42.52 18.34
C THR A 612 11.61 41.70 18.98
N ALA A 613 11.85 41.06 20.13
CA ALA A 613 10.83 40.32 20.87
C ALA A 613 9.74 41.24 21.43
N VAL A 614 10.14 42.36 22.05
CA VAL A 614 9.20 43.36 22.58
C VAL A 614 8.36 43.94 21.45
N VAL A 615 8.95 44.37 20.33
CA VAL A 615 8.22 44.90 19.18
C VAL A 615 7.27 43.86 18.58
N ALA A 616 7.73 42.61 18.41
CA ALA A 616 6.90 41.52 17.89
C ALA A 616 5.68 41.20 18.76
N TRP A 617 5.79 41.35 20.08
CA TRP A 617 4.76 40.92 21.03
C TRP A 617 3.91 42.04 21.62
N ALA A 618 4.41 43.28 21.59
CA ALA A 618 3.72 44.45 22.09
C ALA A 618 2.41 44.71 21.35
N ASP A 619 2.44 44.80 20.02
CA ASP A 619 1.24 45.08 19.22
C ASP A 619 1.30 44.54 17.78
N HIS A 620 0.16 44.38 17.11
CA HIS A 620 0.11 43.83 15.74
C HIS A 620 0.58 44.84 14.70
N ASP A 621 0.37 46.13 14.96
CA ASP A 621 0.61 47.20 13.98
C ASP A 621 2.09 47.42 13.71
N ALA A 622 2.94 47.47 14.74
CA ALA A 622 4.37 47.72 14.59
C ALA A 622 5.09 46.66 13.72
N PRO A 623 4.91 45.34 13.94
CA PRO A 623 5.44 44.32 13.04
C PRO A 623 4.98 44.43 11.59
N LEU A 624 3.70 44.79 11.36
CA LEU A 624 3.16 44.96 10.00
C LEU A 624 3.76 46.19 9.31
N LEU A 625 3.93 47.30 10.03
CA LEU A 625 4.61 48.51 9.54
C LEU A 625 6.09 48.25 9.20
N LEU A 626 6.72 47.31 9.92
CA LEU A 626 8.06 46.83 9.64
C LEU A 626 8.15 45.86 8.45
N GLY A 627 7.03 45.54 7.81
CA GLY A 627 6.95 44.63 6.66
C GLY A 627 7.00 43.14 7.02
N LEU A 628 6.72 42.77 8.27
CA LEU A 628 6.62 41.37 8.68
C LEU A 628 5.25 40.79 8.30
N SER A 629 5.21 39.50 7.98
CA SER A 629 3.98 38.83 7.56
C SER A 629 3.69 37.59 8.40
N ALA A 630 2.42 37.21 8.47
CA ALA A 630 1.96 36.05 9.22
C ALA A 630 2.47 34.72 8.62
N SER A 631 2.95 34.71 7.37
CA SER A 631 3.46 33.53 6.67
C SER A 631 4.91 33.76 6.22
N TRP A 632 5.75 32.72 6.22
CA TRP A 632 7.10 32.86 5.66
C TRP A 632 7.11 32.94 4.12
N LEU A 633 6.05 32.44 3.49
CA LEU A 633 5.92 32.46 2.03
C LEU A 633 5.67 33.89 1.54
N PRO A 634 6.42 34.37 0.54
CA PRO A 634 6.26 35.72 0.01
C PRO A 634 4.90 35.90 -0.65
N TRP A 635 4.27 37.06 -0.44
CA TRP A 635 2.93 37.37 -0.97
C TRP A 635 2.87 37.57 -2.49
N HIS A 636 3.98 37.72 -3.21
CA HIS A 636 4.04 37.61 -4.67
C HIS A 636 5.52 37.57 -5.13
N GLN A 637 5.79 36.92 -6.27
CA GLN A 637 7.06 37.03 -6.99
C GLN A 637 7.31 38.51 -7.34
N GLU A 638 8.09 39.23 -6.54
CA GLU A 638 8.61 40.53 -6.95
C GLU A 638 9.60 40.32 -8.10
N THR A 639 9.11 40.37 -9.33
CA THR A 639 9.90 40.67 -10.54
C THR A 639 10.35 42.14 -10.51
N GLY A 640 11.00 42.55 -9.41
CA GLY A 640 11.62 43.85 -9.26
C GLY A 640 13.09 43.81 -9.71
N PRO A 641 13.68 44.94 -10.13
CA PRO A 641 15.01 45.01 -10.76
C PRO A 641 16.19 44.85 -9.76
N ALA A 642 15.96 44.27 -8.59
CA ALA A 642 17.00 44.11 -7.58
C ALA A 642 17.91 42.93 -7.93
N GLY A 643 19.21 43.19 -8.07
CA GLY A 643 20.23 42.25 -8.58
C GLY A 643 20.45 40.97 -7.75
N PRO A 644 21.38 40.08 -8.16
CA PRO A 644 21.52 38.71 -7.64
C PRO A 644 21.85 38.57 -6.14
N ALA A 645 22.20 39.65 -5.43
CA ALA A 645 22.39 39.63 -3.98
C ALA A 645 21.08 39.72 -3.16
N SER A 646 19.98 40.23 -3.76
CA SER A 646 18.66 40.28 -3.11
C SER A 646 17.89 38.97 -3.17
N SER A 647 18.47 37.90 -3.74
CA SER A 647 17.83 36.59 -3.84
C SER A 647 17.97 35.74 -2.58
N PHE A 648 18.89 36.06 -1.66
CA PHE A 648 19.10 35.28 -0.43
C PHE A 648 18.24 35.79 0.74
N LEU A 649 17.76 34.87 1.56
CA LEU A 649 16.91 35.16 2.72
C LEU A 649 17.67 36.06 3.72
N GLY A 650 17.00 37.08 4.28
CA GLY A 650 17.60 37.94 5.32
C GLY A 650 18.67 38.94 4.86
N ARG A 651 19.12 38.92 3.60
CA ARG A 651 20.23 39.78 3.11
C ARG A 651 19.82 41.08 2.40
N SER A 652 18.52 41.38 2.32
CA SER A 652 18.03 42.63 1.73
C SER A 652 18.45 43.84 2.57
N PRO A 653 18.82 44.99 1.94
CA PRO A 653 19.03 46.24 2.66
C PRO A 653 17.84 46.63 3.55
N MET A 654 16.61 46.35 3.09
CA MET A 654 15.38 46.63 3.85
C MET A 654 15.33 45.84 5.16
N HIS A 655 15.84 44.61 5.19
CA HIS A 655 15.83 43.79 6.42
C HIS A 655 16.74 44.37 7.51
N ARG A 656 17.86 44.99 7.11
CA ARG A 656 18.75 45.69 8.04
C ARG A 656 18.09 46.94 8.60
N VAL A 657 17.35 47.67 7.76
CA VAL A 657 16.55 48.83 8.20
C VAL A 657 15.46 48.38 9.17
N THR A 658 14.71 47.32 8.86
CA THR A 658 13.69 46.74 9.76
C THR A 658 14.24 46.43 11.15
N LEU A 659 15.44 45.83 11.23
CA LEU A 659 16.09 45.56 12.51
C LEU A 659 16.49 46.83 13.26
N GLN A 660 16.98 47.84 12.54
CA GLN A 660 17.31 49.12 13.14
C GLN A 660 16.07 49.84 13.68
N GLU A 661 14.96 49.78 12.96
CA GLU A 661 13.68 50.34 13.40
C GLU A 661 13.07 49.57 14.59
N ALA A 662 13.39 48.29 14.78
CA ALA A 662 12.97 47.58 16.00
C ALA A 662 13.59 48.20 17.27
N LEU A 663 14.81 48.75 17.18
CA LEU A 663 15.44 49.47 18.29
C LEU A 663 14.77 50.84 18.53
N THR A 664 14.38 51.56 17.47
CA THR A 664 13.72 52.87 17.60
C THR A 664 12.31 52.74 18.20
N LEU A 665 11.59 51.66 17.86
CA LEU A 665 10.25 51.37 18.35
C LEU A 665 10.21 50.80 19.77
N LEU A 666 11.36 50.36 20.32
CA LEU A 666 11.45 49.72 21.63
C LEU A 666 10.76 50.50 22.77
N PRO A 667 10.98 51.82 22.97
CA PRO A 667 10.38 52.53 24.09
C PRO A 667 8.85 52.50 24.07
N SER A 668 8.26 52.74 22.90
CA SER A 668 6.80 52.72 22.71
C SER A 668 6.21 51.31 22.83
N SER A 669 6.88 50.32 22.24
CA SER A 669 6.44 48.92 22.26
C SER A 669 6.54 48.32 23.66
N MET A 670 7.59 48.64 24.42
CA MET A 670 7.75 48.16 25.77
C MET A 670 6.65 48.69 26.70
N LEU A 671 6.28 49.96 26.55
CA LEU A 671 5.15 50.54 27.27
C LEU A 671 3.84 49.79 26.96
N LEU A 672 3.56 49.55 25.68
CA LEU A 672 2.36 48.84 25.25
C LEU A 672 2.31 47.39 25.76
N LEU A 673 3.46 46.69 25.75
CA LEU A 673 3.56 45.32 26.24
C LEU A 673 3.23 45.26 27.74
N LEU A 674 3.86 46.12 28.55
CA LEU A 674 3.71 46.13 30.00
C LEU A 674 2.33 46.65 30.48
N GLN A 675 1.49 47.19 29.59
CA GLN A 675 0.11 47.53 29.91
C GLN A 675 -0.85 46.33 29.82
N LYS A 676 -0.42 45.22 29.20
CA LYS A 676 -1.25 44.04 28.95
C LYS A 676 -1.07 43.00 30.06
N GLU A 677 -2.12 42.29 30.41
CA GLU A 677 -2.01 41.11 31.28
C GLU A 677 -1.44 39.93 30.48
N PRO A 678 -0.53 39.10 31.05
CA PRO A 678 0.02 39.13 32.41
C PRO A 678 1.32 39.95 32.55
N TRP A 679 1.77 40.65 31.50
CA TRP A 679 3.03 41.42 31.48
C TRP A 679 3.07 42.55 32.51
N LYS A 680 1.91 43.12 32.82
CA LYS A 680 1.76 44.20 33.79
C LYS A 680 2.31 43.85 35.17
N GLU A 681 2.15 42.61 35.62
CA GLU A 681 2.68 42.15 36.90
C GLU A 681 4.22 42.12 36.93
N GLN A 682 4.88 42.09 35.78
CA GLN A 682 6.33 42.05 35.66
C GLN A 682 6.97 43.43 35.47
N ALA A 683 6.19 44.51 35.38
CA ALA A 683 6.71 45.85 35.06
C ALA A 683 7.85 46.32 35.97
N GLN A 684 7.77 46.04 37.29
CA GLN A 684 8.83 46.39 38.23
C GLN A 684 10.15 45.66 37.93
N LYS A 685 10.08 44.38 37.54
CA LYS A 685 11.28 43.60 37.17
C LYS A 685 11.96 44.15 35.93
N PHE A 686 11.21 44.68 34.97
CA PHE A 686 11.77 45.34 33.78
C PHE A 686 12.48 46.64 34.17
N ILE A 687 11.89 47.46 35.04
CA ILE A 687 12.50 48.71 35.54
C ILE A 687 13.81 48.39 36.28
N ASP A 688 13.77 47.45 37.23
CA ASP A 688 14.93 47.07 38.02
C ASP A 688 16.04 46.51 37.13
N TRP A 689 15.68 45.69 36.13
CA TRP A 689 16.65 45.14 35.18
C TRP A 689 17.32 46.22 34.34
N LEU A 690 16.56 47.19 33.80
CA LEU A 690 17.13 48.29 33.02
C LEU A 690 18.07 49.17 33.85
N LEU A 691 17.71 49.49 35.10
CA LEU A 691 18.56 50.26 36.02
C LEU A 691 19.86 49.52 36.33
N ASN A 692 19.77 48.23 36.66
CA ASN A 692 20.96 47.39 36.88
C ASN A 692 21.85 47.32 35.63
N LEU A 693 21.27 47.24 34.43
CA LEU A 693 22.05 47.22 33.19
C LEU A 693 22.79 48.54 32.95
N MET A 694 22.19 49.67 33.33
CA MET A 694 22.83 50.99 33.25
C MET A 694 23.99 51.15 34.25
N GLU A 695 23.95 50.43 35.37
CA GLU A 695 25.01 50.38 36.39
C GLU A 695 26.12 49.35 36.08
N SER A 696 26.04 48.66 34.94
CA SER A 696 27.04 47.68 34.49
C SER A 696 28.41 48.33 34.19
N PRO A 697 29.51 47.53 34.15
CA PRO A 697 30.87 48.04 33.91
C PRO A 697 30.95 48.95 32.66
N LYS A 698 31.75 50.03 32.72
CA LYS A 698 31.83 51.05 31.66
C LYS A 698 32.19 50.50 30.27
N GLU A 699 32.82 49.34 30.22
CA GLU A 699 33.29 48.65 29.01
C GLU A 699 32.28 47.64 28.43
N ALA A 700 31.14 47.42 29.09
CA ALA A 700 30.20 46.36 28.71
C ALA A 700 29.22 46.75 27.60
N LEU A 701 28.69 47.98 27.61
CA LEU A 701 27.67 48.44 26.65
C LEU A 701 28.21 49.52 25.73
N SER A 702 27.84 49.48 24.44
CA SER A 702 28.17 50.56 23.51
C SER A 702 27.47 51.88 23.89
N ALA A 703 28.05 53.01 23.48
CA ALA A 703 27.48 54.33 23.74
C ALA A 703 26.04 54.46 23.21
N LYS A 704 25.79 53.93 22.00
CA LYS A 704 24.47 53.92 21.36
C LYS A 704 23.43 53.14 22.18
N SER A 705 23.80 51.97 22.70
CA SER A 705 22.91 51.14 23.51
C SER A 705 22.62 51.79 24.87
N ARG A 706 23.61 52.47 25.47
CA ARG A 706 23.41 53.24 26.71
C ARG A 706 22.45 54.40 26.54
N ASP A 707 22.58 55.16 25.45
CA ASP A 707 21.69 56.28 25.16
C ASP A 707 20.25 55.80 24.93
N LEU A 708 20.07 54.66 24.24
CA LEU A 708 18.74 54.06 24.01
C LEU A 708 18.04 53.64 25.31
N LEU A 709 18.79 53.10 26.27
CA LEU A 709 18.22 52.54 27.51
C LEU A 709 18.00 53.60 28.61
N LYS A 710 18.73 54.73 28.57
CA LYS A 710 18.72 55.75 29.63
C LYS A 710 17.35 56.40 29.88
N GLU A 711 16.55 56.57 28.84
CA GLU A 711 15.23 57.24 28.93
C GLU A 711 14.08 56.29 29.29
N GLN A 712 14.30 54.97 29.21
CA GLN A 712 13.23 53.98 29.29
C GLN A 712 12.67 53.72 30.71
N PRO A 713 13.48 53.60 31.78
CA PRO A 713 12.96 53.37 33.13
C PRO A 713 11.99 54.46 33.59
N TRP A 714 12.30 55.71 33.25
CA TRP A 714 11.52 56.88 33.61
C TRP A 714 10.19 56.94 32.86
N ALA A 715 10.18 56.58 31.57
CA ALA A 715 8.97 56.51 30.76
C ALA A 715 7.98 55.44 31.27
N ILE A 716 8.47 54.27 31.70
CA ILE A 716 7.62 53.21 32.27
C ILE A 716 7.02 53.66 33.61
N LYS A 717 7.85 54.24 34.49
CA LYS A 717 7.44 54.66 35.85
C LYS A 717 6.42 55.81 35.83
N TRP A 718 6.60 56.78 34.94
CA TRP A 718 5.66 57.89 34.78
C TRP A 718 4.25 57.45 34.37
N ASN A 719 4.14 56.41 33.52
CA ASN A 719 2.85 55.91 33.06
C ASN A 719 2.17 54.94 34.03
N SER A 720 2.92 54.16 34.81
CA SER A 720 2.33 53.32 35.87
C SER A 720 1.70 54.16 36.97
N GLU A 721 2.32 55.30 37.32
CA GLU A 721 1.81 56.25 38.32
C GLU A 721 0.57 57.00 37.81
N ASN A 722 0.53 57.44 36.54
CA ASN A 722 -0.62 58.19 35.99
C ASN A 722 -1.88 57.35 35.72
N HIS A 723 -1.76 56.05 35.44
CA HIS A 723 -2.95 55.17 35.33
C HIS A 723 -3.67 54.95 36.67
N SER A 724 -2.98 55.11 37.81
CA SER A 724 -3.61 55.06 39.13
C SER A 724 -4.53 56.26 39.38
N HIS A 725 -4.24 57.42 38.78
CA HIS A 725 -5.06 58.63 38.90
C HIS A 725 -6.29 58.65 37.98
N GLN A 726 -6.25 58.03 36.80
CA GLN A 726 -7.43 57.99 35.91
C GLN A 726 -8.57 57.08 36.41
N ARG A 727 -8.29 56.06 37.23
CA ARG A 727 -9.35 55.22 37.83
C ARG A 727 -10.22 55.96 38.86
N HIS A 728 -9.78 57.09 39.42
CA HIS A 728 -10.58 57.89 40.35
C HIS A 728 -11.53 58.88 39.66
N CYS A 729 -11.36 59.18 38.36
CA CYS A 729 -12.26 60.09 37.63
C CYS A 729 -13.38 59.38 36.85
N CYS A 730 -13.21 58.11 36.43
CA CYS A 730 -14.20 57.42 35.60
C CYS A 730 -15.41 56.83 36.37
N CYS A 731 -15.39 56.73 37.70
CA CYS A 731 -16.54 56.24 38.48
C CYS A 731 -17.65 57.28 38.72
N LYS A 732 -17.57 58.48 38.14
CA LYS A 732 -18.63 59.51 38.24
C LYS A 732 -19.49 59.69 36.97
N TYR A 733 -19.26 58.93 35.91
CA TYR A 733 -19.92 59.14 34.61
C TYR A 733 -20.68 57.92 34.04
N TYR A 734 -21.13 57.00 34.90
CA TYR A 734 -22.10 55.96 34.52
C TYR A 734 -23.39 56.10 35.35
N SER A 735 -24.06 57.24 35.19
CA SER A 735 -25.50 57.37 35.36
C SER A 735 -25.97 58.35 34.29
N PHE A 736 -26.92 57.94 33.44
CA PHE A 736 -27.35 58.55 32.16
C PHE A 736 -26.67 58.00 30.90
N ALA A 737 -27.08 56.80 30.51
CA ALA A 737 -27.60 56.47 29.18
C ALA A 737 -28.29 55.10 29.25
#